data_AF-A0A1H0ZA83-F1
#
_entry.id   AF-A0A1H0ZA83-F1
#
_cell.length_a   1.000
_cell.length_b   1.000
_cell.length_c   1.000
_cell.angle_alpha   90.00
_cell.angle_beta   90.00
_cell.angle_gamma   90.00
#
_symmetry.space_group_name_H-M   'P 1'
#
loop_
_entity.id
_entity.type
_entity.pdbx_description
1 polymer ?
#
loop_
_entity_poly.entity_id
_entity_poly.type
_entity_poly.pdbx_seq_one_letter_code
_entity_poly.pdbx_strand_id
1 'polypeptide(L)'
;MTDHTMRLSGLEPFNVTSGTLFINVGERTNVTGSKAFARMILNDQFDDAIAVARQQVENGAQVIDVNMDEAMLDSKAAMVRFMNLIASEPDIARVPIMIDSSKWEVIEAGLKCVQGKAIVNSISLKEGEEAFRHHANLIRRYGAAAVVMAFDEQGQADTFERKTQICKRSYDFLVNEVGFPPEDIVFDPNIFAVATGIEEHNNYAVDFIEATRWIKQNLPYAKVSGGVSNVSFSFRGNDPVREAIHTVFLYYAIQAGMDMGIVNAGQLGVYAELDPELRDRVEDVVLNRRDDATDRLLEIADKFKTGAAKKEENLEWRNQPVEKRLAHALVSGITTFIVEDTEEVRARIAAEGGRPINVIEGPLMDGMNVVGDLFGQGKMFLPQVVKSARVMKQAVAHLIPFIEEEKKLMAEAGADVRAKGKIVIATVKGDVHDIGKNIVSVVLQCNNFEVVNMGVMVSCNDILAKAKVEGADIIGLSGLITPSLEEMAYVASEMQRDDYFRVKKIPLLIGGATTSRVHTAVKIAPHYEGPVVYVPDASRSVSVASSLLSDEGAAKYVDDLKADYDRIRDQHANKKAQPMVTLAEARANKAKVDWSGYQPVKPKFIGRRVFKNYDLSDLANYIDWGPFFQTWDLAGPYPAILNDEIVGESARRVFSDGKSMLARLIQGRWLQANGVIALLPANTVNDDDIEIYTDESRTEVALTWRNLRQQSVRPVVDGVMRPNRSLADFIAPKESGVADYIGMFAVTAGLGVDVKEKQFEKDHDDYSAIMLKALADRFAEAFAEAMHARVRRDLWGYANAENLSNDDLIAEKYHGIRPAPGYPACPDHLVKRDMFDVLQATEIGMSVTESLAMLPAASVSGFYLAHPDSTYFSVGKIGQDQVEDFAQRMSLSKADAERALAPLL
;
A
#
# COMPACT_ATOMS: atom_id res chain seq x y z
N MET A 1 37.63 -8.06 -31.28
CA MET A 1 36.55 -9.00 -31.67
C MET A 1 35.25 -8.27 -31.42
N THR A 2 34.46 -8.03 -32.46
CA THR A 2 33.14 -7.41 -32.34
C THR A 2 32.22 -8.38 -31.62
N ASP A 3 31.61 -7.94 -30.52
CA ASP A 3 30.62 -8.68 -29.76
C ASP A 3 29.28 -8.66 -30.53
N HIS A 4 28.92 -9.78 -31.17
CA HIS A 4 27.68 -9.97 -31.95
C HIS A 4 26.50 -10.33 -31.04
N THR A 5 26.25 -9.47 -30.05
CA THR A 5 25.13 -9.57 -29.11
C THR A 5 23.96 -8.75 -29.65
N MET A 6 22.77 -9.35 -29.74
CA MET A 6 21.56 -8.56 -30.05
C MET A 6 21.24 -7.69 -28.85
N ARG A 7 21.20 -6.38 -29.05
CA ARG A 7 20.88 -5.41 -28.01
C ARG A 7 19.51 -4.85 -28.31
N LEU A 8 18.57 -5.04 -27.40
CA LEU A 8 17.24 -4.44 -27.41
C LEU A 8 17.13 -3.51 -26.21
N SER A 9 16.15 -2.62 -26.21
CA SER A 9 15.85 -1.87 -24.99
C SER A 9 14.43 -1.33 -24.98
N GLY A 10 13.84 -1.32 -23.80
CA GLY A 10 12.86 -0.30 -23.43
C GLY A 10 13.63 0.89 -22.84
N LEU A 11 13.25 1.30 -21.63
CA LEU A 11 14.04 2.15 -20.76
C LEU A 11 15.23 1.40 -20.14
N GLU A 12 15.13 0.07 -19.99
CA GLU A 12 16.23 -0.77 -19.53
C GLU A 12 16.89 -1.51 -20.70
N PRO A 13 18.21 -1.71 -20.67
CA PRO A 13 18.92 -2.47 -21.68
C PRO A 13 18.59 -3.97 -21.56
N PHE A 14 18.23 -4.60 -22.67
CA PHE A 14 18.01 -6.04 -22.76
C PHE A 14 18.98 -6.65 -23.78
N ASN A 15 20.07 -7.22 -23.28
CA ASN A 15 21.12 -7.80 -24.10
C ASN A 15 20.93 -9.32 -24.24
N VAL A 16 20.72 -9.78 -25.47
CA VAL A 16 20.58 -11.20 -25.81
C VAL A 16 21.95 -11.76 -26.18
N THR A 17 22.57 -12.37 -25.18
CA THR A 17 23.90 -13.00 -25.24
C THR A 17 23.77 -14.51 -25.46
N SER A 18 24.90 -15.21 -25.64
CA SER A 18 24.91 -16.68 -25.72
C SER A 18 24.47 -17.38 -24.43
N GLY A 19 24.45 -16.68 -23.28
CA GLY A 19 23.95 -17.19 -22.01
C GLY A 19 22.50 -16.81 -21.70
N THR A 20 21.86 -16.04 -22.57
CA THR A 20 20.44 -15.67 -22.41
C THR A 20 19.59 -16.91 -22.67
N LEU A 21 18.70 -17.24 -21.73
CA LEU A 21 17.70 -18.30 -21.89
C LEU A 21 16.64 -17.88 -22.93
N PHE A 22 15.64 -18.73 -23.14
CA PHE A 22 14.51 -18.44 -24.03
C PHE A 22 13.80 -17.13 -23.65
N ILE A 23 13.45 -16.34 -24.67
CA ILE A 23 12.83 -15.02 -24.51
C ILE A 23 11.32 -15.14 -24.80
N ASN A 24 10.51 -14.86 -23.79
CA ASN A 24 9.05 -14.80 -23.89
C ASN A 24 8.63 -13.45 -24.46
N VAL A 25 8.00 -13.49 -25.64
CA VAL A 25 7.34 -12.34 -26.24
C VAL A 25 5.84 -12.43 -25.93
N GLY A 26 5.29 -11.46 -25.20
CA GLY A 26 3.89 -11.49 -24.77
C GLY A 26 2.90 -11.22 -25.91
N GLU A 27 1.97 -12.15 -26.17
CA GLU A 27 1.03 -12.11 -27.31
C GLU A 27 -0.32 -11.40 -27.08
N ARG A 28 -0.66 -11.01 -25.85
CA ARG A 28 -2.03 -10.63 -25.44
C ARG A 28 -2.40 -9.19 -25.81
N THR A 29 -1.43 -8.39 -26.23
CA THR A 29 -1.57 -7.01 -26.75
C THR A 29 -1.76 -6.99 -28.27
N ASN A 30 -2.54 -7.95 -28.76
CA ASN A 30 -2.79 -8.17 -30.18
C ASN A 30 -4.31 -8.15 -30.45
N VAL A 31 -4.79 -7.17 -31.23
CA VAL A 31 -6.22 -7.02 -31.56
C VAL A 31 -6.74 -8.23 -32.34
N THR A 32 -5.96 -8.78 -33.27
CA THR A 32 -6.37 -9.97 -34.04
C THR A 32 -6.32 -11.27 -33.22
N GLY A 33 -5.38 -11.37 -32.28
CA GLY A 33 -5.11 -12.58 -31.49
C GLY A 33 -5.88 -12.68 -30.17
N SER A 34 -6.29 -11.56 -29.57
CA SER A 34 -6.89 -11.51 -28.23
C SER A 34 -8.26 -10.81 -28.25
N LYS A 35 -9.34 -11.61 -28.15
CA LYS A 35 -10.72 -11.08 -28.12
C LYS A 35 -10.95 -10.06 -27.00
N ALA A 36 -10.30 -10.24 -25.85
CA ALA A 36 -10.41 -9.34 -24.71
C ALA A 36 -9.74 -7.99 -25.02
N PHE A 37 -8.52 -8.02 -25.57
CA PHE A 37 -7.80 -6.81 -25.95
C PHE A 37 -8.48 -6.08 -27.11
N ALA A 38 -8.95 -6.82 -28.13
CA ALA A 38 -9.74 -6.28 -29.23
C ALA A 38 -10.96 -5.50 -28.72
N ARG A 39 -11.71 -6.09 -27.77
CA ARG A 39 -12.85 -5.42 -27.15
C ARG A 39 -12.45 -4.15 -26.41
N MET A 40 -11.32 -4.14 -25.70
CA MET A 40 -10.85 -2.95 -24.98
C MET A 40 -10.49 -1.83 -25.95
N ILE A 41 -9.72 -2.13 -27.01
CA ILE A 41 -9.30 -1.14 -28.00
C ILE A 41 -10.48 -0.60 -28.81
N LEU A 42 -11.41 -1.47 -29.24
CA LEU A 42 -12.61 -1.06 -29.99
C LEU A 42 -13.60 -0.22 -29.16
N ASN A 43 -13.56 -0.32 -27.83
CA ASN A 43 -14.40 0.46 -26.93
C ASN A 43 -13.67 1.66 -26.28
N ASP A 44 -12.49 2.05 -26.79
CA ASP A 44 -11.67 3.13 -26.24
C ASP A 44 -11.23 2.94 -24.77
N GLN A 45 -11.25 1.70 -24.25
CA GLN A 45 -10.83 1.35 -22.88
C GLN A 45 -9.32 1.14 -22.80
N PHE A 46 -8.55 2.18 -23.11
CA PHE A 46 -7.08 2.10 -23.17
C PHE A 46 -6.43 1.83 -21.80
N ASP A 47 -7.03 2.27 -20.69
CA ASP A 47 -6.51 1.99 -19.34
C ASP A 47 -6.54 0.49 -19.00
N ASP A 48 -7.63 -0.19 -19.38
CA ASP A 48 -7.74 -1.66 -19.23
C ASP A 48 -6.74 -2.38 -20.16
N ALA A 49 -6.53 -1.85 -21.37
CA ALA A 49 -5.56 -2.38 -22.33
C ALA A 49 -4.10 -2.24 -21.83
N ILE A 50 -3.78 -1.15 -21.13
CA ILE A 50 -2.49 -0.95 -20.44
C ILE A 50 -2.30 -2.02 -19.36
N ALA A 51 -3.34 -2.33 -18.59
CA ALA A 51 -3.27 -3.39 -17.57
C ALA A 51 -2.95 -4.77 -18.20
N VAL A 52 -3.45 -5.06 -19.40
CA VAL A 52 -3.08 -6.28 -20.15
C VAL A 52 -1.59 -6.27 -20.49
N ALA A 53 -1.03 -5.16 -20.98
CA ALA A 53 0.40 -5.05 -21.26
C ALA A 53 1.25 -5.24 -19.98
N ARG A 54 0.86 -4.59 -18.87
CA ARG A 54 1.53 -4.71 -17.57
C ARG A 54 1.53 -6.15 -17.05
N GLN A 55 0.38 -6.80 -17.09
CA GLN A 55 0.23 -8.17 -16.64
C GLN A 55 1.12 -9.15 -17.42
N GLN A 56 1.37 -8.91 -18.70
CA GLN A 56 2.31 -9.74 -19.47
C GLN A 56 3.74 -9.61 -18.95
N VAL A 57 4.19 -8.38 -18.63
CA VAL A 57 5.52 -8.15 -18.07
C VAL A 57 5.65 -8.75 -16.67
N GLU A 58 4.63 -8.59 -15.82
CA GLU A 58 4.57 -9.20 -14.48
C GLU A 58 4.62 -10.73 -14.54
N ASN A 59 3.99 -11.32 -15.57
CA ASN A 59 4.03 -12.77 -15.82
C ASN A 59 5.31 -13.23 -16.55
N GLY A 60 6.32 -12.37 -16.67
CA GLY A 60 7.65 -12.76 -17.18
C GLY A 60 7.86 -12.59 -18.69
N ALA A 61 7.01 -11.83 -19.40
CA ALA A 61 7.32 -11.41 -20.76
C ALA A 61 8.51 -10.43 -20.75
N GLN A 62 9.57 -10.75 -21.48
CA GLN A 62 10.74 -9.87 -21.63
C GLN A 62 10.62 -8.94 -22.84
N VAL A 63 9.68 -9.21 -23.76
CA VAL A 63 9.31 -8.34 -24.88
C VAL A 63 7.79 -8.36 -25.01
N ILE A 64 7.18 -7.25 -25.44
CA ILE A 64 5.72 -7.18 -25.64
C ILE A 64 5.42 -7.05 -27.14
N ASP A 65 4.61 -7.96 -27.69
CA ASP A 65 4.11 -7.88 -29.07
C ASP A 65 2.86 -7.01 -29.13
N VAL A 66 2.90 -5.91 -29.89
CA VAL A 66 1.80 -4.95 -30.00
C VAL A 66 1.28 -4.93 -31.43
N ASN A 67 0.03 -5.37 -31.62
CA ASN A 67 -0.66 -5.37 -32.89
C ASN A 67 -2.02 -4.66 -32.78
N MET A 68 -2.28 -3.73 -33.68
CA MET A 68 -3.52 -2.93 -33.75
C MET A 68 -4.27 -3.10 -35.08
N ASP A 69 -4.01 -4.18 -35.81
CA ASP A 69 -4.68 -4.44 -37.08
C ASP A 69 -6.11 -4.93 -36.86
N GLU A 70 -7.07 -4.20 -37.40
CA GLU A 70 -8.48 -4.59 -37.44
C GLU A 70 -9.19 -3.79 -38.54
N ALA A 71 -10.13 -4.42 -39.25
CA ALA A 71 -10.79 -3.80 -40.41
C ALA A 71 -11.60 -2.54 -40.03
N MET A 72 -12.11 -2.50 -38.80
CA MET A 72 -12.97 -1.42 -38.29
C MET A 72 -12.22 -0.35 -37.49
N LEU A 73 -10.90 -0.47 -37.34
CA LEU A 73 -10.08 0.42 -36.51
C LEU A 73 -9.15 1.29 -37.37
N ASP A 74 -8.93 2.55 -36.95
CA ASP A 74 -7.76 3.30 -37.43
C ASP A 74 -6.51 2.75 -36.73
N SER A 75 -5.95 1.66 -37.29
CA SER A 75 -4.79 0.94 -36.73
C SER A 75 -3.59 1.85 -36.47
N LYS A 76 -3.39 2.87 -37.32
CA LYS A 76 -2.27 3.81 -37.17
C LYS A 76 -2.49 4.71 -35.96
N ALA A 77 -3.67 5.31 -35.83
CA ALA A 77 -3.99 6.16 -34.69
C ALA A 77 -4.00 5.37 -33.37
N ALA A 78 -4.56 4.16 -33.38
CA ALA A 78 -4.59 3.27 -32.23
C ALA A 78 -3.18 2.84 -31.79
N MET A 79 -2.31 2.49 -32.73
CA MET A 79 -0.90 2.17 -32.47
C MET A 79 -0.19 3.34 -31.79
N VAL A 80 -0.27 4.55 -32.36
CA VAL A 80 0.37 5.75 -31.77
C VAL A 80 -0.16 6.02 -30.36
N ARG A 81 -1.49 5.98 -30.17
CA ARG A 81 -2.11 6.23 -28.88
C ARG A 81 -1.66 5.22 -27.83
N PHE A 82 -1.74 3.93 -28.15
CA PHE A 82 -1.36 2.87 -27.22
C PHE A 82 0.13 2.92 -26.89
N MET A 83 1.00 3.10 -27.90
CA MET A 83 2.45 3.19 -27.72
C MET A 83 2.85 4.36 -26.81
N ASN A 84 2.21 5.53 -26.96
CA ASN A 84 2.45 6.68 -26.09
C ASN A 84 2.00 6.44 -24.65
N LEU A 85 0.89 5.71 -24.46
CA LEU A 85 0.37 5.38 -23.14
C LEU A 85 1.27 4.37 -22.42
N ILE A 86 1.66 3.28 -23.08
CA ILE A 86 2.55 2.28 -22.45
C ILE A 86 3.96 2.84 -22.20
N ALA A 87 4.41 3.83 -22.99
CA ALA A 87 5.66 4.54 -22.74
C ALA A 87 5.62 5.42 -21.47
N SER A 88 4.42 5.75 -20.97
CA SER A 88 4.24 6.50 -19.72
C SER A 88 4.15 5.60 -18.47
N GLU A 89 4.13 4.27 -18.65
CA GLU A 89 4.02 3.29 -17.58
C GLU A 89 5.36 2.57 -17.36
N PRO A 90 6.10 2.87 -16.27
CA PRO A 90 7.48 2.40 -16.10
C PRO A 90 7.65 0.89 -16.16
N ASP A 91 6.70 0.13 -15.60
CA ASP A 91 6.74 -1.34 -15.58
C ASP A 91 6.69 -1.95 -16.97
N ILE A 92 6.02 -1.27 -17.91
CA ILE A 92 5.91 -1.68 -19.31
C ILE A 92 7.06 -1.09 -20.12
N ALA A 93 7.32 0.21 -19.97
CA ALA A 93 8.32 0.93 -20.71
C ALA A 93 9.75 0.40 -20.50
N ARG A 94 10.03 -0.29 -19.38
CA ARG A 94 11.34 -0.91 -19.13
C ARG A 94 11.71 -2.03 -20.11
N VAL A 95 10.74 -2.79 -20.64
CA VAL A 95 11.01 -3.90 -21.57
C VAL A 95 10.92 -3.45 -23.05
N PRO A 96 11.67 -4.07 -23.98
CA PRO A 96 11.53 -3.80 -25.41
C PRO A 96 10.13 -4.10 -25.96
N ILE A 97 9.74 -3.38 -27.01
CA ILE A 97 8.48 -3.59 -27.73
C ILE A 97 8.75 -4.22 -29.09
N MET A 98 7.95 -5.24 -29.43
CA MET A 98 7.83 -5.80 -30.76
C MET A 98 6.59 -5.19 -31.42
N ILE A 99 6.78 -4.44 -32.50
CA ILE A 99 5.73 -3.71 -33.20
C ILE A 99 5.25 -4.56 -34.36
N ASP A 100 3.99 -4.98 -34.29
CA ASP A 100 3.37 -5.89 -35.25
C ASP A 100 2.26 -5.23 -36.07
N SER A 101 2.33 -5.39 -37.39
CA SER A 101 1.29 -4.95 -38.33
C SER A 101 1.56 -5.48 -39.76
N SER A 102 0.48 -5.73 -40.50
CA SER A 102 0.49 -6.04 -41.93
C SER A 102 0.77 -4.83 -42.83
N LYS A 103 0.63 -3.61 -42.28
CA LYS A 103 0.80 -2.33 -42.97
C LYS A 103 2.04 -1.59 -42.48
N TRP A 104 2.91 -1.20 -43.41
CA TRP A 104 4.17 -0.52 -43.09
C TRP A 104 3.96 0.84 -42.40
N GLU A 105 2.95 1.62 -42.83
CA GLU A 105 2.66 2.93 -42.26
C GLU A 105 2.24 2.91 -40.78
N VAL A 106 1.75 1.77 -40.28
CA VAL A 106 1.41 1.55 -38.87
C VAL A 106 2.68 1.16 -38.09
N ILE A 107 3.51 0.26 -38.63
CA ILE A 107 4.83 -0.09 -38.06
C ILE A 107 5.67 1.18 -37.88
N GLU A 108 5.78 1.98 -38.94
CA GLU A 108 6.59 3.20 -38.91
C GLU A 108 6.05 4.23 -37.91
N ALA A 109 4.73 4.28 -37.72
CA ALA A 109 4.12 5.14 -36.71
C ALA A 109 4.45 4.67 -35.29
N GLY A 110 4.40 3.36 -35.02
CA GLY A 110 4.81 2.79 -33.74
C GLY A 110 6.31 3.00 -33.45
N LEU A 111 7.18 2.83 -34.46
CA LEU A 111 8.63 3.06 -34.32
C LEU A 111 8.97 4.52 -33.96
N LYS A 112 8.13 5.47 -34.34
CA LYS A 112 8.29 6.88 -33.95
C LYS A 112 7.94 7.15 -32.49
N CYS A 113 7.29 6.21 -31.80
CA CYS A 113 6.85 6.32 -30.41
C CYS A 113 7.75 5.58 -29.42
N VAL A 114 8.63 4.67 -29.87
CA VAL A 114 9.48 3.89 -28.96
C VAL A 114 10.69 4.70 -28.49
N GLN A 115 11.03 4.55 -27.21
CA GLN A 115 12.15 5.23 -26.57
C GLN A 115 13.48 4.47 -26.70
N GLY A 116 13.40 3.14 -26.92
CA GLY A 116 14.53 2.23 -27.00
C GLY A 116 14.58 1.42 -28.30
N LYS A 117 15.48 0.44 -28.37
CA LYS A 117 15.64 -0.43 -29.53
C LYS A 117 14.56 -1.51 -29.56
N ALA A 118 13.57 -1.29 -30.41
CA ALA A 118 12.42 -2.16 -30.65
C ALA A 118 12.71 -3.27 -31.70
N ILE A 119 11.74 -4.18 -31.85
CA ILE A 119 11.72 -5.21 -32.91
C ILE A 119 10.55 -4.92 -33.84
N VAL A 120 10.76 -5.02 -35.16
CA VAL A 120 9.69 -4.95 -36.15
C VAL A 120 9.21 -6.34 -36.53
N ASN A 121 7.92 -6.60 -36.40
CA ASN A 121 7.27 -7.86 -36.77
C ASN A 121 6.22 -7.60 -37.87
N SER A 122 6.39 -8.02 -39.11
CA SER A 122 7.61 -8.55 -39.74
C SER A 122 7.81 -7.90 -41.11
N ILE A 123 8.99 -8.13 -41.70
CA ILE A 123 9.26 -7.86 -43.11
C ILE A 123 9.45 -9.18 -43.87
N SER A 124 9.23 -9.19 -45.18
CA SER A 124 9.39 -10.40 -46.00
C SER A 124 9.61 -10.05 -47.48
N LEU A 125 9.91 -11.06 -48.29
CA LEU A 125 10.11 -10.94 -49.75
C LEU A 125 8.80 -11.02 -50.55
N LYS A 126 7.63 -11.09 -49.89
CA LYS A 126 6.31 -11.25 -50.54
C LYS A 126 6.00 -10.19 -51.60
N GLU A 127 6.48 -8.97 -51.40
CA GLU A 127 6.29 -7.80 -52.28
C GLU A 127 7.51 -7.57 -53.20
N GLY A 128 8.46 -8.52 -53.23
CA GLY A 128 9.70 -8.43 -53.97
C GLY A 128 10.83 -7.72 -53.24
N GLU A 129 12.01 -7.77 -53.84
CA GLU A 129 13.27 -7.30 -53.26
C GLU A 129 13.33 -5.77 -53.06
N GLU A 130 12.67 -4.98 -53.90
CA GLU A 130 12.67 -3.51 -53.76
C GLU A 130 11.95 -3.08 -52.47
N ALA A 131 10.75 -3.61 -52.21
CA ALA A 131 10.00 -3.32 -51.00
C ALA A 131 10.74 -3.83 -49.75
N PHE A 132 11.29 -5.04 -49.82
CA PHE A 132 12.09 -5.62 -48.75
C PHE A 132 13.33 -4.77 -48.41
N ARG A 133 14.06 -4.30 -49.43
CA ARG A 133 15.19 -3.37 -49.29
C ARG A 133 14.75 -2.04 -48.69
N HIS A 134 13.62 -1.50 -49.12
CA HIS A 134 13.10 -0.24 -48.61
C HIS A 134 12.80 -0.33 -47.11
N HIS A 135 12.04 -1.34 -46.69
CA HIS A 135 11.71 -1.55 -45.28
C HIS A 135 12.96 -1.84 -44.44
N ALA A 136 13.86 -2.71 -44.90
CA ALA A 136 15.11 -3.02 -44.18
C ALA A 136 15.99 -1.78 -43.94
N ASN A 137 16.09 -0.89 -44.93
CA ASN A 137 16.82 0.37 -44.78
C ASN A 137 16.16 1.31 -43.74
N LEU A 138 14.83 1.38 -43.73
CA LEU A 138 14.11 2.18 -42.74
C LEU A 138 14.26 1.61 -41.33
N ILE A 139 14.10 0.30 -41.14
CA ILE A 139 14.31 -0.36 -39.84
C ILE A 139 15.71 -0.05 -39.31
N ARG A 140 16.73 -0.19 -40.17
CA ARG A 140 18.12 0.14 -39.81
C ARG A 140 18.29 1.62 -39.45
N ARG A 141 17.60 2.53 -40.16
CA ARG A 141 17.61 3.97 -39.87
C ARG A 141 16.96 4.29 -38.51
N TYR A 142 15.89 3.58 -38.14
CA TYR A 142 15.27 3.68 -36.81
C TYR A 142 16.07 2.95 -35.72
N GLY A 143 17.07 2.15 -36.09
CA GLY A 143 17.91 1.39 -35.17
C GLY A 143 17.19 0.18 -34.55
N ALA A 144 16.14 -0.33 -35.17
CA ALA A 144 15.37 -1.48 -34.68
C ALA A 144 15.92 -2.83 -35.21
N ALA A 145 15.58 -3.91 -34.52
CA ALA A 145 15.75 -5.28 -35.02
C ALA A 145 14.56 -5.69 -35.91
N ALA A 146 14.68 -6.77 -36.67
CA ALA A 146 13.63 -7.22 -37.60
C ALA A 146 13.32 -8.70 -37.45
N VAL A 147 12.03 -9.03 -37.34
CA VAL A 147 11.50 -10.36 -37.66
C VAL A 147 11.34 -10.45 -39.18
N VAL A 148 11.93 -11.47 -39.78
CA VAL A 148 11.89 -11.79 -41.19
C VAL A 148 11.06 -13.05 -41.36
N MET A 149 9.83 -12.89 -41.85
CA MET A 149 8.94 -14.01 -42.09
C MET A 149 9.36 -14.74 -43.36
N ALA A 150 9.37 -16.08 -43.33
CA ALA A 150 9.69 -16.94 -44.47
C ALA A 150 8.54 -16.94 -45.50
N PHE A 151 8.39 -15.82 -46.19
CA PHE A 151 7.37 -15.57 -47.20
C PHE A 151 8.03 -14.82 -48.37
N ASP A 152 8.03 -15.43 -49.55
CA ASP A 152 8.50 -14.83 -50.79
C ASP A 152 7.36 -14.65 -51.81
N GLU A 153 7.70 -14.26 -53.02
CA GLU A 153 6.74 -13.98 -54.10
C GLU A 153 5.93 -15.23 -54.52
N GLN A 154 6.34 -16.43 -54.11
CA GLN A 154 5.67 -17.69 -54.40
C GLN A 154 4.76 -18.18 -53.26
N GLY A 155 4.76 -17.52 -52.10
CA GLY A 155 3.96 -17.93 -50.94
C GLY A 155 4.77 -18.12 -49.66
N GLN A 156 4.06 -18.51 -48.60
CA GLN A 156 4.68 -18.88 -47.32
C GLN A 156 5.42 -20.22 -47.44
N ALA A 157 6.54 -20.36 -46.74
CA ALA A 157 7.29 -21.60 -46.68
C ALA A 157 6.67 -22.60 -45.71
N ASP A 158 6.09 -23.66 -46.25
CA ASP A 158 5.43 -24.78 -45.58
C ASP A 158 6.36 -25.98 -45.32
N THR A 159 7.25 -26.33 -46.26
CA THR A 159 8.22 -27.43 -46.10
C THR A 159 9.58 -26.97 -45.56
N PHE A 160 10.37 -27.89 -44.99
CA PHE A 160 11.75 -27.61 -44.55
C PHE A 160 12.62 -26.99 -45.66
N GLU A 161 12.56 -27.51 -46.89
CA GLU A 161 13.35 -27.01 -48.02
C GLU A 161 12.97 -25.56 -48.35
N ARG A 162 11.67 -25.24 -48.38
CA ARG A 162 11.20 -23.88 -48.63
C ARG A 162 11.59 -22.95 -47.49
N LYS A 163 11.46 -23.38 -46.23
CA LYS A 163 11.82 -22.57 -45.05
C LYS A 163 13.30 -22.18 -45.10
N THR A 164 14.18 -23.14 -45.34
CA THR A 164 15.63 -22.92 -45.43
C THR A 164 16.02 -22.08 -46.65
N GLN A 165 15.41 -22.34 -47.82
CA GLN A 165 15.65 -21.57 -49.04
C GLN A 165 15.33 -20.08 -48.86
N ILE A 166 14.14 -19.76 -48.33
CA ILE A 166 13.70 -18.36 -48.15
C ILE A 166 14.52 -17.67 -47.06
N CYS A 167 14.78 -18.33 -45.93
CA CYS A 167 15.60 -17.76 -44.86
C CYS A 167 17.03 -17.47 -45.36
N LYS A 168 17.62 -18.38 -46.14
CA LYS A 168 18.94 -18.16 -46.75
C LYS A 168 18.94 -16.98 -47.71
N ARG A 169 17.98 -16.93 -48.64
CA ARG A 169 17.84 -15.85 -49.62
C ARG A 169 17.70 -14.50 -48.90
N SER A 170 16.84 -14.45 -47.88
CA SER A 170 16.59 -13.24 -47.10
C SER A 170 17.82 -12.80 -46.30
N TYR A 171 18.54 -13.74 -45.68
CA TYR A 171 19.78 -13.47 -44.96
C TYR A 171 20.86 -12.92 -45.89
N ASP A 172 21.11 -13.60 -47.01
CA ASP A 172 22.12 -13.18 -47.97
C ASP A 172 21.80 -11.78 -48.52
N PHE A 173 20.53 -11.49 -48.79
CA PHE A 173 20.09 -10.18 -49.25
C PHE A 173 20.30 -9.10 -48.18
N LEU A 174 19.81 -9.33 -46.95
CA LEU A 174 19.90 -8.36 -45.86
C LEU A 174 21.36 -8.08 -45.47
N VAL A 175 22.17 -9.13 -45.33
CA VAL A 175 23.56 -9.00 -44.86
C VAL A 175 24.48 -8.50 -45.98
N ASN A 176 24.42 -9.12 -47.17
CA ASN A 176 25.40 -8.81 -48.23
C ASN A 176 25.01 -7.58 -49.05
N GLU A 177 23.71 -7.33 -49.27
CA GLU A 177 23.27 -6.25 -50.14
C GLU A 177 22.78 -5.00 -49.39
N VAL A 178 22.12 -5.16 -48.25
CA VAL A 178 21.62 -4.04 -47.43
C VAL A 178 22.63 -3.63 -46.34
N GLY A 179 23.49 -4.56 -45.92
CA GLY A 179 24.40 -4.36 -44.80
C GLY A 179 23.66 -4.27 -43.46
N PHE A 180 22.58 -5.03 -43.31
CA PHE A 180 21.83 -5.15 -42.06
C PHE A 180 22.63 -5.98 -41.04
N PRO A 181 22.71 -5.59 -39.75
CA PRO A 181 23.46 -6.36 -38.76
C PRO A 181 22.88 -7.77 -38.59
N PRO A 182 23.66 -8.84 -38.78
CA PRO A 182 23.13 -10.21 -38.74
C PRO A 182 22.62 -10.59 -37.34
N GLU A 183 23.20 -10.04 -36.28
CA GLU A 183 22.70 -10.23 -34.91
C GLU A 183 21.31 -9.62 -34.66
N ASP A 184 20.84 -8.67 -35.47
CA ASP A 184 19.53 -8.02 -35.34
C ASP A 184 18.44 -8.67 -36.22
N ILE A 185 18.78 -9.78 -36.90
CA ILE A 185 17.85 -10.55 -37.73
C ILE A 185 17.25 -11.69 -36.90
N VAL A 186 15.92 -11.71 -36.80
CA VAL A 186 15.13 -12.81 -36.23
C VAL A 186 14.35 -13.46 -37.37
N PHE A 187 14.55 -14.74 -37.65
CA PHE A 187 13.72 -15.44 -38.63
C PHE A 187 12.46 -16.00 -37.99
N ASP A 188 11.32 -15.81 -38.64
CA ASP A 188 10.10 -16.59 -38.42
C ASP A 188 9.91 -17.56 -39.60
N PRO A 189 10.32 -18.83 -39.47
CA PRO A 189 10.15 -19.81 -40.53
C PRO A 189 8.71 -20.34 -40.66
N ASN A 190 7.71 -19.63 -40.11
CA ASN A 190 6.28 -19.95 -40.07
C ASN A 190 5.95 -21.19 -39.23
N ILE A 191 5.29 -20.98 -38.09
CA ILE A 191 4.64 -22.05 -37.32
C ILE A 191 3.24 -22.29 -37.90
N PHE A 192 3.00 -23.50 -38.42
CA PHE A 192 1.68 -23.94 -38.89
C PHE A 192 1.02 -24.91 -37.92
N ALA A 193 -0.29 -25.05 -38.05
CA ALA A 193 -1.10 -25.92 -37.20
C ALA A 193 -0.84 -27.41 -37.50
N VAL A 194 -0.64 -28.21 -36.46
CA VAL A 194 -0.56 -29.67 -36.56
C VAL A 194 -1.87 -30.32 -36.11
N ALA A 195 -2.01 -31.63 -36.34
CA ALA A 195 -3.21 -32.40 -35.99
C ALA A 195 -4.51 -31.78 -36.54
N THR A 196 -4.45 -31.28 -37.78
CA THR A 196 -5.62 -30.75 -38.52
C THR A 196 -6.46 -31.86 -39.17
N GLY A 197 -5.98 -33.10 -39.16
CA GLY A 197 -6.58 -34.22 -39.90
C GLY A 197 -6.22 -34.27 -41.40
N ILE A 198 -5.24 -33.47 -41.84
CA ILE A 198 -4.72 -33.45 -43.20
C ILE A 198 -3.29 -33.99 -43.13
N GLU A 199 -2.98 -35.03 -43.90
CA GLU A 199 -1.72 -35.78 -43.81
C GLU A 199 -0.51 -34.88 -44.09
N GLU A 200 -0.65 -33.99 -45.07
CA GLU A 200 0.37 -33.01 -45.47
C GLU A 200 0.75 -32.04 -44.34
N HIS A 201 -0.11 -31.86 -43.33
CA HIS A 201 0.13 -30.95 -42.21
C HIS A 201 0.83 -31.62 -41.03
N ASN A 202 0.93 -32.95 -41.01
CA ASN A 202 1.49 -33.70 -39.88
C ASN A 202 2.97 -33.34 -39.61
N ASN A 203 3.71 -32.97 -40.66
CA ASN A 203 5.14 -32.71 -40.56
C ASN A 203 5.49 -31.24 -40.23
N TYR A 204 4.52 -30.34 -40.16
CA TYR A 204 4.80 -28.89 -40.04
C TYR A 204 5.61 -28.49 -38.80
N ALA A 205 5.38 -29.12 -37.65
CA ALA A 205 6.16 -28.86 -36.45
C ALA A 205 7.61 -29.38 -36.57
N VAL A 206 7.80 -30.55 -37.18
CA VAL A 206 9.13 -31.12 -37.46
C VAL A 206 9.89 -30.22 -38.43
N ASP A 207 9.26 -29.79 -39.52
CA ASP A 207 9.87 -28.90 -40.50
C ASP A 207 10.31 -27.57 -39.89
N PHE A 208 9.55 -27.02 -38.93
CA PHE A 208 9.96 -25.83 -38.18
C PHE A 208 11.16 -26.10 -37.27
N ILE A 209 11.16 -27.21 -36.52
CA ILE A 209 12.26 -27.58 -35.61
C ILE A 209 13.56 -27.82 -36.39
N GLU A 210 13.48 -28.53 -37.52
CA GLU A 210 14.63 -28.75 -38.39
C GLU A 210 15.09 -27.46 -39.07
N ALA A 211 14.17 -26.61 -39.55
CA ALA A 211 14.52 -25.32 -40.12
C ALA A 211 15.22 -24.42 -39.09
N THR A 212 14.77 -24.44 -37.83
CA THR A 212 15.42 -23.75 -36.72
C THR A 212 16.87 -24.23 -36.58
N ARG A 213 17.08 -25.55 -36.48
CA ARG A 213 18.42 -26.13 -36.38
C ARG A 213 19.30 -25.74 -37.58
N TRP A 214 18.74 -25.76 -38.78
CA TRP A 214 19.44 -25.36 -39.99
C TRP A 214 19.82 -23.88 -39.98
N ILE A 215 18.90 -22.98 -39.60
CA ILE A 215 19.16 -21.54 -39.50
C ILE A 215 20.32 -21.28 -38.53
N LYS A 216 20.29 -21.88 -37.35
CA LYS A 216 21.35 -21.69 -36.34
C LYS A 216 22.71 -22.20 -36.80
N GLN A 217 22.74 -23.23 -37.65
CA GLN A 217 23.98 -23.80 -38.20
C GLN A 217 24.52 -23.03 -39.41
N ASN A 218 23.65 -22.45 -40.24
CA ASN A 218 24.01 -21.94 -41.57
C ASN A 218 23.95 -20.42 -41.68
N LEU A 219 23.20 -19.73 -40.81
CA LEU A 219 23.00 -18.29 -40.82
C LEU A 219 23.59 -17.69 -39.53
N PRO A 220 24.88 -17.34 -39.51
CA PRO A 220 25.56 -16.89 -38.30
C PRO A 220 24.86 -15.70 -37.63
N TYR A 221 24.86 -15.71 -36.30
CA TYR A 221 24.32 -14.65 -35.43
C TYR A 221 22.79 -14.47 -35.45
N ALA A 222 22.10 -14.85 -36.52
CA ALA A 222 20.66 -14.76 -36.64
C ALA A 222 19.93 -15.51 -35.51
N LYS A 223 18.75 -15.02 -35.17
CA LYS A 223 17.85 -15.59 -34.17
C LYS A 223 16.64 -16.24 -34.84
N VAL A 224 15.90 -17.04 -34.09
CA VAL A 224 14.66 -17.68 -34.55
C VAL A 224 13.51 -17.38 -33.58
N SER A 225 12.36 -17.03 -34.13
CA SER A 225 11.09 -16.78 -33.43
C SER A 225 9.91 -17.42 -34.17
N GLY A 226 8.73 -17.39 -33.55
CA GLY A 226 7.47 -17.75 -34.17
C GLY A 226 6.28 -17.60 -33.24
N GLY A 227 5.09 -17.48 -33.84
CA GLY A 227 3.81 -17.51 -33.12
C GLY A 227 3.46 -18.91 -32.61
N VAL A 228 3.80 -19.22 -31.35
CA VAL A 228 3.62 -20.56 -30.77
C VAL A 228 2.14 -20.96 -30.74
N SER A 229 1.25 -20.00 -30.53
CA SER A 229 -0.20 -20.22 -30.55
C SER A 229 -0.75 -20.80 -31.87
N ASN A 230 0.00 -20.71 -32.97
CA ASN A 230 -0.40 -21.27 -34.26
C ASN A 230 -0.26 -22.81 -34.31
N VAL A 231 0.69 -23.41 -33.58
CA VAL A 231 0.90 -24.88 -33.64
C VAL A 231 -0.33 -25.64 -33.13
N SER A 232 -1.05 -25.06 -32.17
CA SER A 232 -2.21 -25.68 -31.51
C SER A 232 -3.56 -25.23 -32.07
N PHE A 233 -3.60 -24.56 -33.22
CA PHE A 233 -4.82 -23.93 -33.77
C PHE A 233 -5.98 -24.93 -33.95
N SER A 234 -5.68 -26.17 -34.31
CA SER A 234 -6.65 -27.28 -34.49
C SER A 234 -7.42 -27.62 -33.22
N PHE A 235 -6.89 -27.26 -32.04
CA PHE A 235 -7.49 -27.52 -30.73
C PHE A 235 -8.08 -26.27 -30.08
N ARG A 236 -8.41 -25.22 -30.85
CA ARG A 236 -9.10 -24.02 -30.34
C ARG A 236 -10.34 -24.40 -29.53
N GLY A 237 -10.38 -23.96 -28.27
CA GLY A 237 -11.42 -24.30 -27.31
C GLY A 237 -11.10 -25.47 -26.37
N ASN A 238 -9.91 -26.07 -26.49
CA ASN A 238 -9.38 -27.06 -25.57
C ASN A 238 -8.02 -26.59 -25.00
N ASP A 239 -8.07 -25.60 -24.11
CA ASP A 239 -6.88 -24.92 -23.61
C ASP A 239 -5.84 -25.86 -22.94
N PRO A 240 -6.21 -26.89 -22.16
CA PRO A 240 -5.24 -27.84 -21.60
C PRO A 240 -4.41 -28.58 -22.65
N VAL A 241 -5.04 -29.04 -23.74
CA VAL A 241 -4.34 -29.71 -24.83
C VAL A 241 -3.47 -28.71 -25.60
N ARG A 242 -3.93 -27.47 -25.78
CA ARG A 242 -3.14 -26.43 -26.43
C ARG A 242 -1.89 -26.06 -25.64
N GLU A 243 -2.02 -25.90 -24.32
CA GLU A 243 -0.90 -25.62 -23.42
C GLU A 243 0.12 -26.77 -23.41
N ALA A 244 -0.34 -28.02 -23.43
CA ALA A 244 0.53 -29.18 -23.58
C ALA A 244 1.28 -29.17 -24.94
N ILE A 245 0.59 -28.88 -26.04
CA ILE A 245 1.21 -28.74 -27.38
C ILE A 245 2.25 -27.62 -27.37
N HIS A 246 1.96 -26.45 -26.82
CA HIS A 246 2.91 -25.34 -26.71
C HIS A 246 4.15 -25.74 -25.92
N THR A 247 3.95 -26.39 -24.77
CA THR A 247 5.04 -26.80 -23.86
C THR A 247 5.96 -27.82 -24.52
N VAL A 248 5.41 -28.84 -25.18
CA VAL A 248 6.19 -29.87 -25.89
C VAL A 248 6.89 -29.27 -27.11
N PHE A 249 6.19 -28.47 -27.91
CA PHE A 249 6.78 -27.80 -29.07
C PHE A 249 7.96 -26.92 -28.68
N LEU A 250 7.80 -26.07 -27.66
CA LEU A 250 8.87 -25.21 -27.16
C LEU A 250 10.03 -26.02 -26.60
N TYR A 251 9.78 -27.10 -25.88
CA TYR A 251 10.84 -27.98 -25.37
C TYR A 251 11.79 -28.45 -26.48
N TYR A 252 11.25 -28.93 -27.61
CA TYR A 252 12.05 -29.38 -28.74
C TYR A 252 12.61 -28.24 -29.60
N ALA A 253 11.84 -27.17 -29.83
CA ALA A 253 12.28 -26.03 -30.61
C ALA A 253 13.44 -25.26 -29.92
N ILE A 254 13.38 -25.10 -28.60
CA ILE A 254 14.45 -24.49 -27.81
C ILE A 254 15.72 -25.34 -27.88
N GLN A 255 15.61 -26.66 -27.79
CA GLN A 255 16.76 -27.57 -27.98
C GLN A 255 17.36 -27.50 -29.38
N ALA A 256 16.53 -27.25 -30.41
CA ALA A 256 16.99 -26.99 -31.77
C ALA A 256 17.63 -25.60 -31.96
N GLY A 257 17.47 -24.70 -30.98
CA GLY A 257 18.11 -23.39 -30.92
C GLY A 257 17.17 -22.21 -31.19
N MET A 258 15.86 -22.37 -31.01
CA MET A 258 14.90 -21.26 -31.01
C MET A 258 15.21 -20.28 -29.87
N ASP A 259 15.35 -18.99 -30.18
CA ASP A 259 15.83 -17.99 -29.24
C ASP A 259 14.69 -17.28 -28.48
N MET A 260 13.56 -17.08 -29.15
CA MET A 260 12.40 -16.36 -28.61
C MET A 260 11.10 -16.90 -29.18
N GLY A 261 9.95 -16.63 -28.55
CA GLY A 261 8.66 -17.03 -29.10
C GLY A 261 7.52 -16.14 -28.62
N ILE A 262 6.52 -15.95 -29.49
CA ILE A 262 5.30 -15.20 -29.18
C ILE A 262 4.34 -16.16 -28.47
N VAL A 263 4.13 -15.91 -27.18
CA VAL A 263 3.48 -16.81 -26.23
C VAL A 263 2.61 -16.02 -25.25
N ASN A 264 1.66 -16.71 -24.61
CA ASN A 264 1.07 -16.22 -23.38
C ASN A 264 2.02 -16.51 -22.21
N ALA A 265 2.79 -15.52 -21.78
CA ALA A 265 3.83 -15.66 -20.75
C ALA A 265 3.33 -16.31 -19.43
N GLY A 266 2.04 -16.15 -19.09
CA GLY A 266 1.45 -16.73 -17.89
C GLY A 266 0.89 -18.15 -18.02
N GLN A 267 0.97 -18.78 -19.20
CA GLN A 267 0.40 -20.12 -19.50
C GLN A 267 1.44 -21.14 -20.00
N LEU A 268 2.73 -20.88 -19.80
CA LEU A 268 3.77 -21.85 -20.14
C LEU A 268 3.88 -22.91 -19.03
N GLY A 269 3.52 -24.15 -19.36
CA GLY A 269 3.63 -25.29 -18.44
C GLY A 269 5.06 -25.80 -18.31
N VAL A 270 5.33 -26.54 -17.23
CA VAL A 270 6.61 -27.25 -17.04
C VAL A 270 6.51 -28.61 -17.73
N TYR A 271 7.38 -28.89 -18.71
CA TYR A 271 7.35 -30.15 -19.49
C TYR A 271 7.37 -31.42 -18.62
N ALA A 272 8.06 -31.39 -17.47
CA ALA A 272 8.14 -32.52 -16.55
C ALA A 272 6.84 -32.76 -15.74
N GLU A 273 5.99 -31.74 -15.62
CA GLU A 273 4.72 -31.76 -14.88
C GLU A 273 3.52 -32.12 -15.76
N LEU A 274 3.72 -32.20 -17.09
CA LEU A 274 2.68 -32.67 -18.01
C LEU A 274 2.29 -34.11 -17.66
N ASP A 275 0.98 -34.38 -17.66
CA ASP A 275 0.45 -35.73 -17.52
C ASP A 275 1.17 -36.68 -18.50
N PRO A 276 1.72 -37.82 -18.04
CA PRO A 276 2.53 -38.68 -18.89
C PRO A 276 1.79 -39.21 -20.12
N GLU A 277 0.48 -39.47 -20.03
CA GLU A 277 -0.34 -39.93 -21.16
C GLU A 277 -0.54 -38.78 -22.16
N LEU A 278 -0.93 -37.58 -21.70
CA LEU A 278 -1.09 -36.41 -22.57
C LEU A 278 0.23 -36.00 -23.23
N ARG A 279 1.34 -36.01 -22.48
CA ARG A 279 2.67 -35.66 -22.98
C ARG A 279 3.10 -36.58 -24.13
N ASP A 280 2.99 -37.90 -23.95
CA ASP A 280 3.36 -38.89 -24.98
C ASP A 280 2.56 -38.68 -26.27
N ARG A 281 1.25 -38.44 -26.15
CA ARG A 281 0.36 -38.22 -27.31
C ARG A 281 0.64 -36.90 -28.03
N VAL A 282 0.97 -35.86 -27.27
CA VAL A 282 1.38 -34.57 -27.85
C VAL A 282 2.75 -34.69 -28.52
N GLU A 283 3.69 -35.45 -27.96
CA GLU A 283 4.99 -35.71 -28.60
C GLU A 283 4.83 -36.49 -29.91
N ASP A 284 3.96 -37.48 -29.95
CA ASP A 284 3.64 -38.23 -31.17
C ASP A 284 3.22 -37.28 -32.31
N VAL A 285 2.40 -36.27 -31.99
CA VAL A 285 1.92 -35.26 -32.94
C VAL A 285 3.00 -34.22 -33.30
N VAL A 286 3.66 -33.62 -32.31
CA VAL A 286 4.65 -32.56 -32.53
C VAL A 286 5.88 -33.06 -33.29
N LEU A 287 6.30 -34.31 -33.04
CA LEU A 287 7.47 -34.91 -33.68
C LEU A 287 7.11 -35.83 -34.84
N ASN A 288 5.82 -35.94 -35.19
CA ASN A 288 5.34 -36.80 -36.25
C ASN A 288 5.92 -38.24 -36.16
N ARG A 289 5.89 -38.84 -34.97
CA ARG A 289 6.55 -40.15 -34.69
C ARG A 289 5.84 -41.33 -35.33
N ARG A 290 4.58 -41.14 -35.73
CA ARG A 290 3.66 -42.21 -36.13
C ARG A 290 2.48 -41.67 -36.94
N ASP A 291 1.97 -42.50 -37.83
CA ASP A 291 0.91 -42.13 -38.78
C ASP A 291 -0.46 -41.90 -38.10
N ASP A 292 -0.74 -42.59 -36.98
CA ASP A 292 -1.98 -42.48 -36.20
C ASP A 292 -1.91 -41.44 -35.07
N ALA A 293 -0.89 -40.57 -35.04
CA ALA A 293 -0.65 -39.61 -33.95
C ALA A 293 -1.84 -38.67 -33.68
N THR A 294 -2.42 -38.12 -34.75
CA THR A 294 -3.55 -37.18 -34.67
C THR A 294 -4.79 -37.84 -34.07
N ASP A 295 -5.16 -39.03 -34.55
CA ASP A 295 -6.31 -39.79 -34.05
C ASP A 295 -6.14 -40.15 -32.57
N ARG A 296 -4.94 -40.59 -32.21
CA ARG A 296 -4.55 -40.93 -30.84
C ARG A 296 -4.63 -39.76 -29.86
N LEU A 297 -4.32 -38.54 -30.30
CA LEU A 297 -4.47 -37.34 -29.48
C LEU A 297 -5.93 -36.95 -29.36
N LEU A 298 -6.72 -37.06 -30.44
CA LEU A 298 -8.16 -36.79 -30.42
C LEU A 298 -8.93 -37.72 -29.48
N GLU A 299 -8.57 -39.01 -29.40
CA GLU A 299 -9.16 -40.00 -28.48
C GLU A 299 -9.11 -39.56 -27.02
N ILE A 300 -8.04 -38.87 -26.61
CA ILE A 300 -7.86 -38.40 -25.24
C ILE A 300 -8.22 -36.91 -25.09
N ALA A 301 -8.24 -36.14 -26.17
CA ALA A 301 -8.45 -34.70 -26.13
C ALA A 301 -9.76 -34.32 -25.43
N ASP A 302 -10.85 -35.07 -25.65
CA ASP A 302 -12.14 -34.82 -24.99
C ASP A 302 -12.11 -35.11 -23.47
N LYS A 303 -11.25 -36.02 -23.00
CA LYS A 303 -11.02 -36.24 -21.55
C LYS A 303 -10.45 -35.00 -20.87
N PHE A 304 -9.66 -34.20 -21.61
CA PHE A 304 -9.03 -32.98 -21.13
C PHE A 304 -9.85 -31.71 -21.46
N LYS A 305 -10.88 -31.82 -22.30
CA LYS A 305 -11.76 -30.71 -22.76
C LYS A 305 -12.78 -30.26 -21.71
N THR A 306 -13.05 -31.10 -20.71
CA THR A 306 -13.95 -30.80 -19.57
C THR A 306 -13.24 -30.08 -18.43
N GLY A 307 -12.04 -29.53 -18.66
CA GLY A 307 -11.28 -28.71 -17.72
C GLY A 307 -11.60 -27.21 -17.73
N ALA A 308 -12.64 -26.74 -18.42
CA ALA A 308 -13.15 -25.38 -18.27
C ALA A 308 -13.97 -25.25 -16.97
N ALA A 309 -13.32 -25.48 -15.83
CA ALA A 309 -13.69 -24.77 -14.63
C ALA A 309 -13.46 -23.27 -14.90
N LYS A 310 -14.14 -22.39 -14.17
CA LYS A 310 -13.79 -20.97 -14.10
C LYS A 310 -12.28 -20.82 -13.82
N LYS A 311 -11.76 -19.61 -13.72
CA LYS A 311 -10.74 -19.40 -12.67
C LYS A 311 -11.42 -19.78 -11.34
N GLU A 312 -11.57 -21.08 -11.07
CA GLU A 312 -11.61 -21.58 -9.73
C GLU A 312 -10.27 -21.12 -9.17
N GLU A 313 -10.36 -20.45 -8.02
CA GLU A 313 -9.24 -20.42 -7.09
C GLU A 313 -8.52 -21.76 -7.18
N ASN A 314 -7.19 -21.81 -7.19
CA ASN A 314 -6.51 -23.09 -7.12
C ASN A 314 -7.04 -23.83 -5.87
N LEU A 315 -8.02 -24.72 -6.05
CA LEU A 315 -8.74 -25.43 -4.99
C LEU A 315 -8.02 -26.74 -4.70
N GLU A 316 -6.77 -26.95 -5.14
CA GLU A 316 -5.99 -28.13 -4.76
C GLU A 316 -5.89 -28.28 -3.24
N TRP A 317 -5.87 -27.16 -2.50
CA TRP A 317 -5.95 -27.19 -1.04
C TRP A 317 -7.27 -27.76 -0.53
N ARG A 318 -8.38 -27.70 -1.29
CA ARG A 318 -9.68 -28.32 -0.93
C ARG A 318 -9.64 -29.84 -0.88
N ASN A 319 -8.69 -30.46 -1.58
CA ASN A 319 -8.48 -31.91 -1.56
C ASN A 319 -7.68 -32.38 -0.33
N GLN A 320 -7.16 -31.45 0.47
CA GLN A 320 -6.48 -31.78 1.72
C GLN A 320 -7.49 -32.12 2.85
N PRO A 321 -7.06 -32.80 3.92
CA PRO A 321 -7.88 -32.97 5.12
C PRO A 321 -8.35 -31.62 5.66
N VAL A 322 -9.58 -31.57 6.18
CA VAL A 322 -10.28 -30.34 6.60
C VAL A 322 -9.46 -29.46 7.55
N GLU A 323 -8.61 -30.04 8.41
CA GLU A 323 -7.72 -29.30 9.30
C GLU A 323 -6.66 -28.51 8.53
N LYS A 324 -6.08 -29.11 7.49
CA LYS A 324 -5.14 -28.42 6.60
C LYS A 324 -5.85 -27.38 5.74
N ARG A 325 -7.13 -27.60 5.41
CA ARG A 325 -7.95 -26.62 4.71
C ARG A 325 -8.21 -25.39 5.56
N LEU A 326 -8.60 -25.58 6.82
CA LEU A 326 -8.77 -24.50 7.80
C LEU A 326 -7.46 -23.73 8.01
N ALA A 327 -6.34 -24.44 8.19
CA ALA A 327 -5.03 -23.79 8.34
C ALA A 327 -4.64 -22.98 7.08
N HIS A 328 -4.85 -23.53 5.88
CA HIS A 328 -4.59 -22.83 4.62
C HIS A 328 -5.48 -21.60 4.47
N ALA A 329 -6.79 -21.73 4.76
CA ALA A 329 -7.73 -20.61 4.70
C ALA A 329 -7.36 -19.49 5.67
N LEU A 330 -6.92 -19.83 6.89
CA LEU A 330 -6.45 -18.87 7.88
C LEU A 330 -5.18 -18.15 7.42
N VAL A 331 -4.14 -18.88 6.98
CA VAL A 331 -2.87 -18.28 6.52
C VAL A 331 -3.06 -17.42 5.27
N SER A 332 -3.89 -17.87 4.33
CA SER A 332 -4.14 -17.17 3.07
C SER A 332 -5.23 -16.09 3.17
N GLY A 333 -5.96 -16.01 4.29
CA GLY A 333 -7.04 -15.03 4.49
C GLY A 333 -8.30 -15.27 3.64
N ILE A 334 -8.60 -16.54 3.33
CA ILE A 334 -9.71 -16.97 2.46
C ILE A 334 -10.99 -17.17 3.29
N THR A 335 -12.05 -16.43 2.96
CA THR A 335 -13.34 -16.49 3.67
C THR A 335 -14.38 -17.37 3.00
N THR A 336 -14.20 -17.73 1.72
CA THR A 336 -15.23 -18.38 0.88
C THR A 336 -15.76 -19.70 1.44
N PHE A 337 -14.91 -20.54 2.04
CA PHE A 337 -15.26 -21.90 2.50
C PHE A 337 -15.19 -22.08 4.02
N ILE A 338 -14.91 -21.02 4.78
CA ILE A 338 -14.55 -21.15 6.19
C ILE A 338 -15.69 -21.72 7.05
N VAL A 339 -16.93 -21.35 6.76
CA VAL A 339 -18.11 -21.83 7.49
C VAL A 339 -18.33 -23.33 7.26
N GLU A 340 -18.21 -23.77 6.00
CA GLU A 340 -18.38 -25.18 5.61
C GLU A 340 -17.31 -26.07 6.26
N ASP A 341 -16.03 -25.65 6.18
CA ASP A 341 -14.93 -26.41 6.78
C ASP A 341 -15.01 -26.45 8.31
N THR A 342 -15.44 -25.35 8.93
CA THR A 342 -15.61 -25.28 10.39
C THR A 342 -16.72 -26.22 10.85
N GLU A 343 -17.83 -26.30 10.11
CA GLU A 343 -18.94 -27.21 10.42
C GLU A 343 -18.53 -28.68 10.26
N GLU A 344 -17.76 -29.03 9.23
CA GLU A 344 -17.28 -30.39 9.02
C GLU A 344 -16.44 -30.88 10.21
N VAL A 345 -15.52 -30.05 10.72
CA VAL A 345 -14.74 -30.40 11.92
C VAL A 345 -15.62 -30.47 13.16
N ARG A 346 -16.53 -29.51 13.35
CA ARG A 346 -17.46 -29.50 14.49
C ARG A 346 -18.30 -30.77 14.54
N ALA A 347 -18.87 -31.19 13.41
CA ALA A 347 -19.69 -32.39 13.30
C ALA A 347 -18.88 -33.66 13.62
N ARG A 348 -17.65 -33.76 13.13
CA ARG A 348 -16.75 -34.88 13.42
C ARG A 348 -16.38 -34.95 14.91
N ILE A 349 -15.97 -33.81 15.50
CA ILE A 349 -15.63 -33.73 16.92
C ILE A 349 -16.85 -34.09 17.79
N ALA A 350 -18.04 -33.62 17.44
CA ALA A 350 -19.27 -33.98 18.16
C ALA A 350 -19.58 -35.48 18.08
N ALA A 351 -19.35 -36.13 16.93
CA ALA A 351 -19.54 -37.57 16.76
C ALA A 351 -18.56 -38.42 17.61
N GLU A 352 -17.38 -37.88 17.90
CA GLU A 352 -16.36 -38.48 18.77
C GLU A 352 -16.61 -38.20 20.27
N GLY A 353 -17.71 -37.51 20.61
CA GLY A 353 -18.03 -37.09 21.98
C GLY A 353 -17.19 -35.90 22.46
N GLY A 354 -16.51 -35.21 21.54
CA GLY A 354 -15.77 -33.99 21.79
C GLY A 354 -16.66 -32.75 21.79
N ARG A 355 -16.05 -31.61 22.13
CA ARG A 355 -16.74 -30.35 22.40
C ARG A 355 -16.61 -29.38 21.23
N PRO A 356 -17.64 -28.58 20.88
CA PRO A 356 -17.52 -27.48 19.91
C PRO A 356 -16.29 -26.58 20.12
N ILE A 357 -15.90 -26.31 21.38
CA ILE A 357 -14.70 -25.52 21.68
C ILE A 357 -13.41 -26.15 21.16
N ASN A 358 -13.36 -27.48 21.00
CA ASN A 358 -12.19 -28.19 20.50
C ASN A 358 -11.90 -27.89 19.01
N VAL A 359 -12.87 -27.37 18.25
CA VAL A 359 -12.63 -26.86 16.88
C VAL A 359 -11.77 -25.59 16.93
N ILE A 360 -12.02 -24.74 17.93
CA ILE A 360 -11.24 -23.53 18.19
C ILE A 360 -9.86 -23.92 18.70
N GLU A 361 -9.80 -24.68 19.81
CA GLU A 361 -8.54 -25.06 20.47
C GLU A 361 -7.64 -25.99 19.63
N GLY A 362 -8.20 -26.67 18.63
CA GLY A 362 -7.46 -27.54 17.71
C GLY A 362 -7.14 -26.84 16.38
N PRO A 363 -7.79 -27.22 15.26
CA PRO A 363 -7.33 -26.86 13.91
C PRO A 363 -7.35 -25.35 13.61
N LEU A 364 -8.28 -24.59 14.20
CA LEU A 364 -8.28 -23.14 14.04
C LEU A 364 -7.08 -22.50 14.75
N MET A 365 -6.79 -22.92 15.98
CA MET A 365 -5.61 -22.45 16.70
C MET A 365 -4.29 -22.93 16.09
N ASP A 366 -4.24 -24.13 15.54
CA ASP A 366 -3.06 -24.61 14.80
C ASP A 366 -2.78 -23.71 13.59
N GLY A 367 -3.82 -23.33 12.83
CA GLY A 367 -3.69 -22.36 11.76
C GLY A 367 -3.22 -20.98 12.25
N MET A 368 -3.75 -20.51 13.38
CA MET A 368 -3.36 -19.23 13.97
C MET A 368 -1.95 -19.23 14.57
N ASN A 369 -1.48 -20.36 15.10
CA ASN A 369 -0.10 -20.52 15.56
C ASN A 369 0.86 -20.38 14.37
N VAL A 370 0.53 -20.96 13.21
CA VAL A 370 1.32 -20.78 11.98
C VAL A 370 1.35 -19.31 11.55
N VAL A 371 0.21 -18.60 11.61
CA VAL A 371 0.16 -17.14 11.34
C VAL A 371 1.06 -16.37 12.32
N GLY A 372 1.00 -16.71 13.62
CA GLY A 372 1.84 -16.12 14.66
C GLY A 372 3.34 -16.36 14.43
N ASP A 373 3.73 -17.57 14.07
CA ASP A 373 5.10 -17.95 13.77
C ASP A 373 5.64 -17.23 12.53
N LEU A 374 4.84 -17.17 11.45
CA LEU A 374 5.22 -16.45 10.22
C LEU A 374 5.35 -14.95 10.46
N PHE A 375 4.46 -14.37 11.28
CA PHE A 375 4.53 -12.96 11.66
C PHE A 375 5.75 -12.67 12.54
N GLY A 376 6.02 -13.53 13.55
CA GLY A 376 7.21 -13.41 14.40
C GLY A 376 8.54 -13.58 13.64
N GLN A 377 8.54 -14.36 12.55
CA GLN A 377 9.69 -14.53 11.64
C GLN A 377 9.81 -13.42 10.59
N GLY A 378 8.87 -12.46 10.52
CA GLY A 378 8.84 -11.41 9.51
C GLY A 378 8.53 -11.89 8.08
N LYS A 379 7.91 -13.08 7.95
CA LYS A 379 7.46 -13.65 6.67
C LYS A 379 6.00 -13.31 6.34
N MET A 380 5.27 -12.86 7.34
CA MET A 380 3.90 -12.36 7.23
C MET A 380 3.84 -10.98 7.87
N PHE A 381 2.96 -10.12 7.39
CA PHE A 381 2.85 -8.74 7.85
C PHE A 381 1.44 -8.42 8.32
N LEU A 382 1.28 -7.30 9.02
CA LEU A 382 0.02 -6.95 9.67
C LEU A 382 -1.21 -6.97 8.74
N PRO A 383 -1.17 -6.51 7.47
CA PRO A 383 -2.32 -6.63 6.56
C PRO A 383 -2.81 -8.06 6.39
N GLN A 384 -1.88 -9.02 6.33
CA GLN A 384 -2.21 -10.44 6.16
C GLN A 384 -2.76 -11.01 7.48
N VAL A 385 -2.15 -10.66 8.62
CA VAL A 385 -2.62 -11.09 9.95
C VAL A 385 -4.06 -10.64 10.21
N VAL A 386 -4.41 -9.40 9.84
CA VAL A 386 -5.78 -8.89 9.98
C VAL A 386 -6.74 -9.64 9.05
N LYS A 387 -6.32 -10.02 7.83
CA LYS A 387 -7.12 -10.89 6.94
C LYS A 387 -7.32 -12.30 7.53
N SER A 388 -6.31 -12.88 8.15
CA SER A 388 -6.41 -14.17 8.86
C SER A 388 -7.39 -14.08 10.03
N ALA A 389 -7.36 -12.98 10.78
CA ALA A 389 -8.28 -12.72 11.88
C ALA A 389 -9.74 -12.71 11.45
N ARG A 390 -10.04 -12.11 10.29
CA ARG A 390 -11.37 -12.11 9.69
C ARG A 390 -11.88 -13.53 9.44
N VAL A 391 -11.03 -14.39 8.87
CA VAL A 391 -11.36 -15.81 8.64
C VAL A 391 -11.64 -16.51 9.99
N MET A 392 -10.79 -16.28 10.99
CA MET A 392 -10.97 -16.81 12.35
C MET A 392 -12.30 -16.35 12.98
N LYS A 393 -12.63 -15.06 12.91
CA LYS A 393 -13.88 -14.54 13.46
C LYS A 393 -15.12 -15.13 12.78
N GLN A 394 -15.10 -15.31 11.46
CA GLN A 394 -16.22 -15.95 10.75
C GLN A 394 -16.40 -17.41 11.16
N ALA A 395 -15.29 -18.15 11.35
CA ALA A 395 -15.32 -19.52 11.86
C ALA A 395 -15.91 -19.57 13.28
N VAL A 396 -15.42 -18.71 14.19
CA VAL A 396 -15.90 -18.65 15.58
C VAL A 396 -17.36 -18.21 15.64
N ALA A 397 -17.77 -17.23 14.83
CA ALA A 397 -19.16 -16.78 14.77
C ALA A 397 -20.14 -17.90 14.41
N HIS A 398 -19.72 -18.83 13.53
CA HIS A 398 -20.49 -20.04 13.24
C HIS A 398 -20.56 -21.00 14.44
N LEU A 399 -19.51 -21.09 15.26
CA LEU A 399 -19.44 -21.99 16.43
C LEU A 399 -20.17 -21.46 17.67
N ILE A 400 -20.35 -20.14 17.82
CA ILE A 400 -20.95 -19.51 19.01
C ILE A 400 -22.29 -20.17 19.43
N PRO A 401 -23.28 -20.39 18.53
CA PRO A 401 -24.56 -21.00 18.93
C PRO A 401 -24.39 -22.38 19.57
N PHE A 402 -23.45 -23.19 19.05
CA PHE A 402 -23.16 -24.53 19.55
C PHE A 402 -22.40 -24.50 20.89
N ILE A 403 -21.47 -23.55 21.05
CA ILE A 403 -20.72 -23.35 22.29
C ILE A 403 -21.65 -22.84 23.41
N GLU A 404 -22.58 -21.94 23.10
CA GLU A 404 -23.56 -21.43 24.07
C GLU A 404 -24.53 -22.53 24.53
N GLU A 405 -25.00 -23.38 23.61
CA GLU A 405 -25.83 -24.53 23.93
C GLU A 405 -25.08 -25.54 24.80
N GLU A 406 -23.83 -25.86 24.48
CA GLU A 406 -22.98 -26.72 25.30
C GLU A 406 -22.69 -26.11 26.67
N LYS A 407 -22.31 -24.83 26.74
CA LYS A 407 -22.05 -24.13 28.01
C LYS A 407 -23.29 -24.14 28.90
N LYS A 408 -24.48 -24.03 28.33
CA LYS A 408 -25.73 -24.15 29.08
C LYS A 408 -25.91 -25.56 29.66
N LEU A 409 -25.68 -26.60 28.84
CA LEU A 409 -25.72 -28.00 29.28
C LEU A 409 -24.64 -28.34 30.32
N MET A 410 -23.45 -27.74 30.20
CA MET A 410 -22.33 -27.92 31.12
C MET A 410 -22.50 -27.12 32.42
N ALA A 411 -23.09 -25.93 32.36
CA ALA A 411 -23.47 -25.17 33.56
C ALA A 411 -24.55 -25.92 34.35
N GLU A 412 -25.47 -26.61 33.65
CA GLU A 412 -26.43 -27.54 34.25
C GLU A 412 -25.76 -28.80 34.82
N ALA A 413 -24.58 -29.18 34.31
CA ALA A 413 -23.78 -30.33 34.76
C ALA A 413 -22.58 -29.99 35.68
N GLY A 414 -22.34 -28.72 35.99
CA GLY A 414 -21.32 -28.25 36.94
C GLY A 414 -19.86 -28.18 36.46
N ALA A 415 -19.57 -28.08 35.15
CA ALA A 415 -18.20 -28.03 34.60
C ALA A 415 -17.71 -26.60 34.24
N ASP A 416 -16.42 -26.29 34.49
CA ASP A 416 -15.78 -24.98 34.24
C ASP A 416 -15.01 -24.98 32.90
N VAL A 417 -15.24 -24.00 32.03
CA VAL A 417 -14.60 -23.86 30.69
C VAL A 417 -13.91 -22.51 30.61
N ARG A 418 -12.57 -22.46 30.55
CA ARG A 418 -11.78 -21.20 30.59
C ARG A 418 -10.98 -20.95 29.31
N ALA A 419 -10.98 -19.70 28.87
CA ALA A 419 -10.11 -19.18 27.81
C ALA A 419 -8.64 -19.05 28.29
N LYS A 420 -7.71 -18.80 27.35
CA LYS A 420 -6.27 -18.57 27.64
C LYS A 420 -6.02 -17.33 28.50
N GLY A 421 -6.94 -16.36 28.44
CA GLY A 421 -6.97 -15.15 29.25
C GLY A 421 -7.94 -14.12 28.68
N LYS A 422 -8.51 -13.28 29.55
CA LYS A 422 -9.43 -12.21 29.18
C LYS A 422 -8.80 -10.84 29.34
N ILE A 423 -8.91 -10.00 28.32
CA ILE A 423 -8.30 -8.67 28.25
C ILE A 423 -9.38 -7.62 28.02
N VAL A 424 -9.47 -6.63 28.90
CA VAL A 424 -10.29 -5.42 28.65
C VAL A 424 -9.41 -4.36 28.03
N ILE A 425 -9.79 -3.84 26.87
CA ILE A 425 -9.03 -2.78 26.17
C ILE A 425 -9.90 -1.55 25.90
N ALA A 426 -9.36 -0.37 26.15
CA ALA A 426 -10.07 0.89 25.99
C ALA A 426 -9.15 2.02 25.50
N THR A 427 -9.69 2.93 24.68
CA THR A 427 -9.07 4.25 24.48
C THR A 427 -9.53 5.13 25.65
N VAL A 428 -8.56 5.74 26.33
CA VAL A 428 -8.80 6.45 27.61
C VAL A 428 -9.73 7.65 27.44
N LYS A 429 -10.24 8.12 28.58
CA LYS A 429 -11.19 9.22 28.66
C LYS A 429 -10.74 10.45 27.86
N GLY A 430 -11.66 10.99 27.07
CA GLY A 430 -11.45 12.19 26.25
C GLY A 430 -10.58 12.00 25.01
N ASP A 431 -10.04 10.80 24.76
CA ASP A 431 -9.37 10.43 23.51
C ASP A 431 -10.30 9.60 22.60
N VAL A 432 -10.16 9.76 21.29
CA VAL A 432 -11.11 9.30 20.28
C VAL A 432 -10.48 8.40 19.23
N HIS A 433 -9.16 8.31 19.17
CA HIS A 433 -8.47 7.53 18.15
C HIS A 433 -8.30 6.08 18.60
N ASP A 434 -8.61 5.14 17.71
CA ASP A 434 -8.67 3.72 18.05
C ASP A 434 -8.14 2.78 16.97
N ILE A 435 -7.53 3.27 15.89
CA ILE A 435 -7.01 2.41 14.82
C ILE A 435 -5.99 1.42 15.40
N GLY A 436 -5.00 1.91 16.15
CA GLY A 436 -3.99 1.08 16.80
C GLY A 436 -4.60 0.10 17.82
N LYS A 437 -5.59 0.55 18.62
CA LYS A 437 -6.31 -0.30 19.57
C LYS A 437 -7.04 -1.45 18.87
N ASN A 438 -7.71 -1.17 17.76
CA ASN A 438 -8.47 -2.17 17.02
C ASN A 438 -7.53 -3.19 16.39
N ILE A 439 -6.38 -2.75 15.87
CA ILE A 439 -5.30 -3.64 15.42
C ILE A 439 -4.83 -4.56 16.56
N VAL A 440 -4.50 -4.02 17.73
CA VAL A 440 -4.09 -4.81 18.91
C VAL A 440 -5.17 -5.81 19.31
N SER A 441 -6.43 -5.38 19.33
CA SER A 441 -7.57 -6.24 19.67
C SER A 441 -7.67 -7.44 18.73
N VAL A 442 -7.55 -7.19 17.42
CA VAL A 442 -7.57 -8.23 16.38
C VAL A 442 -6.39 -9.19 16.55
N VAL A 443 -5.18 -8.67 16.77
CA VAL A 443 -3.96 -9.50 16.95
C VAL A 443 -4.02 -10.34 18.23
N LEU A 444 -4.60 -9.84 19.31
CA LEU A 444 -4.82 -10.61 20.55
C LEU A 444 -5.91 -11.69 20.36
N GLN A 445 -7.01 -11.36 19.68
CA GLN A 445 -8.06 -12.32 19.34
C GLN A 445 -7.52 -13.45 18.46
N CYS A 446 -6.61 -13.13 17.53
CA CYS A 446 -5.87 -14.12 16.74
C CYS A 446 -5.09 -15.15 17.59
N ASN A 447 -4.78 -14.84 18.84
CA ASN A 447 -3.96 -15.66 19.72
C ASN A 447 -4.75 -16.27 20.90
N ASN A 448 -6.07 -16.45 20.72
CA ASN A 448 -7.01 -17.05 21.68
C ASN A 448 -7.24 -16.25 22.97
N PHE A 449 -6.99 -14.94 22.95
CA PHE A 449 -7.40 -14.07 24.05
C PHE A 449 -8.84 -13.61 23.85
N GLU A 450 -9.63 -13.64 24.93
CA GLU A 450 -10.95 -13.00 24.92
C GLU A 450 -10.75 -11.50 25.11
N VAL A 451 -11.02 -10.70 24.07
CA VAL A 451 -10.82 -9.24 24.12
C VAL A 451 -12.16 -8.52 24.21
N VAL A 452 -12.35 -7.78 25.29
CA VAL A 452 -13.49 -6.88 25.50
C VAL A 452 -13.05 -5.47 25.15
N ASN A 453 -13.36 -5.04 23.91
CA ASN A 453 -13.06 -3.70 23.42
C ASN A 453 -14.16 -2.72 23.83
N MET A 454 -13.84 -1.79 24.72
CA MET A 454 -14.80 -0.81 25.27
C MET A 454 -15.00 0.42 24.37
N GLY A 455 -14.29 0.51 23.25
CA GLY A 455 -14.34 1.67 22.36
C GLY A 455 -13.49 2.83 22.85
N VAL A 456 -13.99 4.05 22.67
CA VAL A 456 -13.26 5.31 22.89
C VAL A 456 -13.91 6.20 23.92
N MET A 457 -13.15 7.18 24.44
CA MET A 457 -13.57 8.09 25.50
C MET A 457 -14.08 7.38 26.77
N VAL A 458 -13.49 6.24 27.12
CA VAL A 458 -13.98 5.40 28.22
C VAL A 458 -13.44 5.92 29.56
N SER A 459 -14.33 6.14 30.54
CA SER A 459 -13.92 6.63 31.86
C SER A 459 -13.15 5.56 32.65
N CYS A 460 -12.24 5.99 33.53
CA CYS A 460 -11.53 5.07 34.44
C CYS A 460 -12.49 4.18 35.24
N ASN A 461 -13.56 4.77 35.78
CA ASN A 461 -14.57 4.03 36.54
C ASN A 461 -15.22 2.92 35.72
N ASP A 462 -15.57 3.20 34.45
CA ASP A 462 -16.19 2.20 33.57
C ASP A 462 -15.20 1.10 33.20
N ILE A 463 -13.93 1.44 32.92
CA ILE A 463 -12.87 0.47 32.62
C ILE A 463 -12.72 -0.51 33.77
N LEU A 464 -12.56 0.00 35.00
CA LEU A 464 -12.37 -0.82 36.19
C LEU A 464 -13.63 -1.61 36.53
N ALA A 465 -14.82 -1.02 36.40
CA ALA A 465 -16.08 -1.72 36.62
C ALA A 465 -16.26 -2.87 35.62
N LYS A 466 -16.00 -2.63 34.34
CA LYS A 466 -16.09 -3.65 33.29
C LYS A 466 -15.07 -4.76 33.49
N ALA A 467 -13.83 -4.42 33.85
CA ALA A 467 -12.79 -5.42 34.15
C ALA A 467 -13.17 -6.34 35.33
N LYS A 468 -13.87 -5.82 36.34
CA LYS A 468 -14.42 -6.65 37.44
C LYS A 468 -15.56 -7.55 36.97
N VAL A 469 -16.52 -6.99 36.24
CA VAL A 469 -17.69 -7.73 35.73
C VAL A 469 -17.26 -8.88 34.82
N GLU A 470 -16.31 -8.61 33.93
CA GLU A 470 -15.82 -9.58 32.96
C GLU A 470 -14.82 -10.58 33.56
N GLY A 471 -14.27 -10.29 34.75
CA GLY A 471 -13.19 -11.09 35.32
C GLY A 471 -11.90 -10.99 34.50
N ALA A 472 -11.53 -9.79 34.05
CA ALA A 472 -10.37 -9.58 33.19
C ALA A 472 -9.05 -9.93 33.90
N ASP A 473 -8.18 -10.61 33.16
CA ASP A 473 -6.83 -10.96 33.59
C ASP A 473 -5.82 -9.84 33.28
N ILE A 474 -6.09 -9.02 32.26
CA ILE A 474 -5.25 -7.88 31.85
C ILE A 474 -6.14 -6.68 31.47
N ILE A 475 -5.69 -5.46 31.77
CA ILE A 475 -6.27 -4.21 31.26
C ILE A 475 -5.30 -3.57 30.27
N GLY A 476 -5.77 -3.15 29.10
CA GLY A 476 -5.01 -2.42 28.09
C GLY A 476 -5.56 -1.02 27.85
N LEU A 477 -4.69 -0.01 27.84
CA LEU A 477 -5.04 1.40 27.60
C LEU A 477 -4.37 1.91 26.33
N SER A 478 -5.15 2.65 25.52
CA SER A 478 -4.70 3.31 24.30
C SER A 478 -4.85 4.83 24.40
N GLY A 479 -3.88 5.59 23.86
CA GLY A 479 -3.92 7.05 23.77
C GLY A 479 -3.08 7.62 22.62
N LEU A 480 -3.62 8.64 21.95
CA LEU A 480 -3.02 9.35 20.81
C LEU A 480 -2.49 10.73 21.21
N ILE A 481 -3.18 11.46 22.09
CA ILE A 481 -2.82 12.84 22.45
C ILE A 481 -2.10 12.90 23.80
N THR A 482 -1.42 14.03 24.08
CA THR A 482 -0.61 14.16 25.29
C THR A 482 -1.43 14.14 26.60
N PRO A 483 -2.66 14.69 26.67
CA PRO A 483 -3.51 14.54 27.86
C PRO A 483 -3.84 13.09 28.23
N SER A 484 -3.85 12.18 27.25
CA SER A 484 -4.16 10.76 27.46
C SER A 484 -3.14 10.06 28.38
N LEU A 485 -1.91 10.56 28.45
CA LEU A 485 -0.87 10.02 29.34
C LEU A 485 -1.20 10.21 30.82
N GLU A 486 -1.84 11.33 31.16
CA GLU A 486 -2.27 11.60 32.53
C GLU A 486 -3.45 10.71 32.92
N GLU A 487 -4.40 10.50 32.01
CA GLU A 487 -5.51 9.57 32.21
C GLU A 487 -5.00 8.14 32.45
N MET A 488 -3.93 7.70 31.75
CA MET A 488 -3.30 6.40 32.00
C MET A 488 -2.66 6.31 33.38
N ALA A 489 -1.97 7.36 33.84
CA ALA A 489 -1.41 7.42 35.20
C ALA A 489 -2.50 7.47 36.28
N TYR A 490 -3.63 8.12 35.97
CA TYR A 490 -4.82 8.15 36.83
C TYR A 490 -5.43 6.75 36.95
N VAL A 491 -5.60 6.01 35.85
CA VAL A 491 -6.08 4.62 35.88
C VAL A 491 -5.15 3.73 36.71
N ALA A 492 -3.83 3.85 36.55
CA ALA A 492 -2.87 3.11 37.37
C ALA A 492 -3.03 3.42 38.88
N SER A 493 -3.21 4.70 39.22
CA SER A 493 -3.44 5.14 40.60
C SER A 493 -4.75 4.59 41.18
N GLU A 494 -5.82 4.55 40.40
CA GLU A 494 -7.11 3.99 40.82
C GLU A 494 -7.07 2.46 40.95
N MET A 495 -6.35 1.76 40.05
CA MET A 495 -6.08 0.32 40.21
C MET A 495 -5.32 0.02 41.51
N GLN A 496 -4.42 0.89 41.95
CA GLN A 496 -3.73 0.73 43.23
C GLN A 496 -4.65 0.99 44.44
N ARG A 497 -5.60 1.91 44.32
CA ARG A 497 -6.57 2.22 45.39
C ARG A 497 -7.59 1.12 45.59
N ASP A 498 -7.89 0.37 44.54
CA ASP A 498 -8.91 -0.66 44.53
C ASP A 498 -8.32 -2.05 44.87
N ASP A 499 -8.78 -2.62 45.98
CA ASP A 499 -8.28 -3.89 46.52
C ASP A 499 -8.36 -5.05 45.51
N TYR A 500 -9.36 -5.05 44.62
CA TYR A 500 -9.52 -6.11 43.63
C TYR A 500 -8.31 -6.21 42.70
N PHE A 501 -7.86 -5.07 42.18
CA PHE A 501 -6.72 -5.03 41.25
C PHE A 501 -5.40 -5.13 41.99
N ARG A 502 -5.23 -4.41 43.11
CA ARG A 502 -4.01 -4.44 43.92
C ARG A 502 -3.66 -5.84 44.43
N VAL A 503 -4.63 -6.58 44.97
CA VAL A 503 -4.38 -7.92 45.54
C VAL A 503 -4.10 -8.93 44.43
N LYS A 504 -4.86 -8.88 43.33
CA LYS A 504 -4.66 -9.79 42.18
C LYS A 504 -3.47 -9.42 41.31
N LYS A 505 -2.93 -8.20 41.46
CA LYS A 505 -1.86 -7.64 40.63
C LYS A 505 -2.13 -7.77 39.14
N ILE A 506 -3.37 -7.50 38.73
CA ILE A 506 -3.80 -7.54 37.33
C ILE A 506 -2.88 -6.63 36.50
N PRO A 507 -2.19 -7.15 35.46
CA PRO A 507 -1.31 -6.34 34.63
C PRO A 507 -2.04 -5.22 33.88
N LEU A 508 -1.35 -4.09 33.73
CA LEU A 508 -1.77 -2.92 32.98
C LEU A 508 -0.85 -2.72 31.76
N LEU A 509 -1.39 -2.89 30.55
CA LEU A 509 -0.69 -2.62 29.30
C LEU A 509 -0.95 -1.18 28.85
N ILE A 510 0.12 -0.47 28.49
CA ILE A 510 0.10 0.92 28.03
C ILE A 510 0.58 0.98 26.57
N GLY A 511 -0.22 1.57 25.68
CA GLY A 511 0.13 1.75 24.27
C GLY A 511 -0.52 2.98 23.62
N GLY A 512 -0.15 3.25 22.37
CA GLY A 512 -0.63 4.40 21.59
C GLY A 512 0.46 5.44 21.31
N ALA A 513 0.22 6.37 20.38
CA ALA A 513 1.26 7.19 19.74
C ALA A 513 2.06 8.09 20.70
N THR A 514 1.44 8.59 21.77
CA THR A 514 2.10 9.43 22.78
C THR A 514 2.82 8.65 23.87
N THR A 515 2.57 7.34 23.96
CA THR A 515 3.16 6.48 24.98
C THR A 515 4.60 6.12 24.63
N SER A 516 5.42 5.87 25.66
CA SER A 516 6.79 5.41 25.47
C SER A 516 7.25 4.60 26.67
N ARG A 517 8.28 3.78 26.46
CA ARG A 517 8.93 3.00 27.54
C ARG A 517 9.42 3.90 28.67
N VAL A 518 10.03 5.04 28.33
CA VAL A 518 10.57 5.99 29.32
C VAL A 518 9.43 6.64 30.10
N HIS A 519 8.40 7.14 29.41
CA HIS A 519 7.28 7.77 30.09
C HIS A 519 6.56 6.78 31.02
N THR A 520 6.30 5.56 30.53
CA THR A 520 5.64 4.51 31.33
C THR A 520 6.45 4.16 32.58
N ALA A 521 7.76 3.95 32.45
CA ALA A 521 8.64 3.60 33.57
C ALA A 521 8.75 4.72 34.62
N VAL A 522 8.73 5.99 34.19
CA VAL A 522 8.98 7.15 35.06
C VAL A 522 7.68 7.75 35.63
N LYS A 523 6.58 7.72 34.89
CA LYS A 523 5.36 8.50 35.20
C LYS A 523 4.09 7.67 35.39
N ILE A 524 4.05 6.41 34.96
CA ILE A 524 2.84 5.56 35.09
C ILE A 524 3.09 4.40 36.06
N ALA A 525 4.12 3.59 35.81
CA ALA A 525 4.47 2.42 36.60
C ALA A 525 4.62 2.69 38.12
N PRO A 526 5.17 3.84 38.58
CA PRO A 526 5.26 4.12 40.01
C PRO A 526 3.92 4.23 40.76
N HIS A 527 2.81 4.39 40.03
CA HIS A 527 1.48 4.57 40.63
C HIS A 527 0.75 3.24 40.94
N TYR A 528 1.30 2.08 40.53
CA TYR A 528 0.66 0.78 40.71
C TYR A 528 1.70 -0.31 41.04
N GLU A 529 1.42 -1.14 42.05
CA GLU A 529 2.33 -2.21 42.49
C GLU A 529 2.29 -3.46 41.60
N GLY A 530 1.23 -3.62 40.80
CA GLY A 530 1.14 -4.68 39.79
C GLY A 530 1.98 -4.35 38.53
N PRO A 531 2.10 -5.30 37.59
CA PRO A 531 2.90 -5.08 36.38
C PRO A 531 2.29 -3.98 35.50
N VAL A 532 3.05 -2.92 35.22
CA VAL A 532 2.70 -1.89 34.22
C VAL A 532 3.67 -2.02 33.05
N VAL A 533 3.17 -2.36 31.86
CA VAL A 533 4.02 -2.70 30.71
C VAL A 533 3.72 -1.80 29.53
N TYR A 534 4.73 -1.08 29.06
CA TYR A 534 4.68 -0.42 27.76
C TYR A 534 4.77 -1.45 26.63
N VAL A 535 3.80 -1.41 25.71
CA VAL A 535 3.78 -2.26 24.51
C VAL A 535 3.87 -1.35 23.28
N PRO A 536 4.96 -1.41 22.51
CA PRO A 536 5.21 -0.45 21.42
C PRO A 536 4.31 -0.65 20.20
N ASP A 537 3.89 -1.88 19.93
CA ASP A 537 3.17 -2.26 18.72
C ASP A 537 2.31 -3.51 18.97
N ALA A 538 1.41 -3.81 18.03
CA ALA A 538 0.51 -4.94 18.15
C ALA A 538 1.25 -6.29 18.13
N SER A 539 2.39 -6.40 17.46
CA SER A 539 3.15 -7.66 17.38
C SER A 539 3.67 -8.12 18.73
N ARG A 540 4.08 -7.18 19.57
CA ARG A 540 4.58 -7.48 20.91
C ARG A 540 3.47 -7.72 21.92
N SER A 541 2.25 -7.29 21.65
CA SER A 541 1.13 -7.44 22.59
C SER A 541 0.87 -8.91 22.97
N VAL A 542 1.02 -9.83 22.01
CA VAL A 542 0.77 -11.27 22.20
C VAL A 542 1.81 -11.92 23.10
N SER A 543 3.10 -11.65 22.85
CA SER A 543 4.20 -12.24 23.61
C SER A 543 4.21 -11.71 25.04
N VAL A 544 3.90 -10.42 25.21
CA VAL A 544 3.74 -9.78 26.52
C VAL A 544 2.57 -10.40 27.29
N ALA A 545 1.37 -10.44 26.70
CA ALA A 545 0.19 -11.01 27.34
C ALA A 545 0.39 -12.50 27.71
N SER A 546 0.97 -13.30 26.80
CA SER A 546 1.24 -14.72 27.07
C SER A 546 2.27 -14.92 28.18
N SER A 547 3.32 -14.08 28.23
CA SER A 547 4.33 -14.15 29.28
C SER A 547 3.74 -13.79 30.65
N LEU A 548 2.86 -12.78 30.69
CA LEU A 548 2.21 -12.32 31.93
C LEU A 548 1.21 -13.32 32.50
N LEU A 549 0.58 -14.15 31.66
CA LEU A 549 -0.38 -15.17 32.08
C LEU A 549 0.23 -16.58 32.26
N SER A 550 1.54 -16.73 32.06
CA SER A 550 2.22 -18.02 32.20
C SER A 550 2.52 -18.35 33.67
N ASP A 551 2.13 -19.54 34.13
CA ASP A 551 2.38 -20.00 35.51
C ASP A 551 3.88 -20.05 35.88
N GLU A 552 4.75 -20.40 34.93
CA GLU A 552 6.20 -20.51 35.15
C GLU A 552 6.97 -19.27 34.68
N GLY A 553 6.46 -18.55 33.67
CA GLY A 553 7.14 -17.43 33.01
C GLY A 553 6.84 -16.04 33.58
N ALA A 554 5.68 -15.84 34.21
CA ALA A 554 5.22 -14.52 34.60
C ALA A 554 6.12 -13.86 35.66
N ALA A 555 6.53 -14.61 36.69
CA ALA A 555 7.38 -14.08 37.75
C ALA A 555 8.71 -13.55 37.19
N LYS A 556 9.38 -14.35 36.35
CA LYS A 556 10.63 -13.97 35.71
C LYS A 556 10.46 -12.73 34.83
N TYR A 557 9.41 -12.69 34.01
CA TYR A 557 9.15 -11.56 33.12
C TYR A 557 8.93 -10.25 33.92
N VAL A 558 8.18 -10.32 35.02
CA VAL A 558 7.92 -9.16 35.89
C VAL A 558 9.20 -8.69 36.58
N ASP A 559 10.07 -9.60 37.00
CA ASP A 559 11.35 -9.24 37.62
C ASP A 559 12.32 -8.58 36.61
N ASP A 560 12.41 -9.14 35.39
CA ASP A 560 13.20 -8.57 34.29
C ASP A 560 12.69 -7.16 33.91
N LEU A 561 11.36 -6.98 33.85
CA LEU A 561 10.71 -5.70 33.60
C LEU A 561 11.04 -4.66 34.68
N LYS A 562 10.96 -5.05 35.96
CA LYS A 562 11.27 -4.15 37.08
C LYS A 562 12.71 -3.69 37.02
N ALA A 563 13.65 -4.61 36.84
CA ALA A 563 15.08 -4.29 36.73
C ALA A 563 15.35 -3.33 35.56
N ASP A 564 14.68 -3.54 34.43
CA ASP A 564 14.78 -2.63 33.29
C ASP A 564 14.22 -1.23 33.59
N TYR A 565 13.04 -1.15 34.22
CA TYR A 565 12.41 0.14 34.54
C TYR A 565 13.16 0.90 35.64
N ASP A 566 13.74 0.21 36.62
CA ASP A 566 14.65 0.80 37.61
C ASP A 566 15.87 1.42 36.90
N ARG A 567 16.51 0.66 35.99
CA ARG A 567 17.63 1.18 35.18
C ARG A 567 17.24 2.40 34.35
N ILE A 568 16.05 2.40 33.72
CA ILE A 568 15.57 3.54 32.93
C ILE A 568 15.31 4.75 33.81
N ARG A 569 14.72 4.56 35.00
CA ARG A 569 14.51 5.62 35.98
C ARG A 569 15.83 6.21 36.45
N ASP A 570 16.83 5.38 36.76
CA ASP A 570 18.16 5.82 37.14
C ASP A 570 18.87 6.58 36.01
N GLN A 571 18.80 6.10 34.78
CA GLN A 571 19.36 6.79 33.61
C GLN A 571 18.68 8.13 33.35
N HIS A 572 17.35 8.19 33.50
CA HIS A 572 16.58 9.41 33.34
C HIS A 572 16.93 10.43 34.44
N ALA A 573 17.02 9.98 35.69
CA ALA A 573 17.42 10.82 36.83
C ALA A 573 18.86 11.34 36.71
N ASN A 574 19.77 10.54 36.17
CA ASN A 574 21.17 10.91 35.95
C ASN A 574 21.41 11.73 34.67
N LYS A 575 20.37 11.98 33.85
CA LYS A 575 20.49 12.77 32.63
C LYS A 575 20.73 14.23 33.01
N LYS A 576 21.90 14.78 32.64
CA LYS A 576 22.19 16.21 32.87
C LYS A 576 21.11 17.07 32.22
N ALA A 577 20.41 17.86 33.03
CA ALA A 577 19.46 18.84 32.54
C ALA A 577 20.17 19.74 31.53
N GLN A 578 19.54 19.99 30.38
CA GLN A 578 20.08 20.98 29.47
C GLN A 578 20.08 22.34 30.18
N PRO A 579 21.17 23.12 30.08
CA PRO A 579 21.19 24.46 30.62
C PRO A 579 20.00 25.25 30.05
N MET A 580 19.19 25.82 30.93
CA MET A 580 18.06 26.67 30.56
C MET A 580 18.39 28.13 30.86
N VAL A 581 17.76 29.03 30.13
CA VAL A 581 17.77 30.48 30.37
C VAL A 581 16.43 30.89 30.98
N THR A 582 16.40 32.02 31.67
CA THR A 582 15.15 32.62 32.14
C THR A 582 14.26 33.01 30.95
N LEU A 583 12.95 33.11 31.17
CA LEU A 583 12.00 33.56 30.15
C LEU A 583 12.37 34.94 29.60
N ALA A 584 12.83 35.85 30.46
CA ALA A 584 13.27 37.18 30.05
C ALA A 584 14.48 37.12 29.11
N GLU A 585 15.48 36.29 29.42
CA GLU A 585 16.64 36.07 28.54
C GLU A 585 16.24 35.39 27.21
N ALA A 586 15.32 34.43 27.25
CA ALA A 586 14.78 33.79 26.05
C ALA A 586 14.05 34.81 25.15
N ARG A 587 13.20 35.67 25.72
CA ARG A 587 12.49 36.75 25.00
C ARG A 587 13.48 37.76 24.40
N ALA A 588 14.55 38.10 25.12
CA ALA A 588 15.61 38.97 24.60
C ALA A 588 16.37 38.36 23.41
N ASN A 589 16.45 37.02 23.33
CA ASN A 589 17.04 36.26 22.22
C ASN A 589 16.00 35.70 21.22
N LYS A 590 14.85 36.37 21.07
CA LYS A 590 13.83 35.98 20.08
C LYS A 590 14.32 36.05 18.63
N ALA A 591 13.61 35.41 17.70
CA ALA A 591 13.94 35.55 16.29
C ALA A 591 13.74 37.01 15.85
N LYS A 592 14.78 37.60 15.25
CA LYS A 592 14.77 39.01 14.82
C LYS A 592 14.34 39.07 13.36
N VAL A 593 13.13 39.55 13.13
CA VAL A 593 12.58 39.84 11.80
C VAL A 593 12.68 41.35 11.55
N ASP A 594 13.19 41.75 10.38
CA ASP A 594 13.20 43.15 9.96
C ASP A 594 11.85 43.53 9.33
N TRP A 595 10.94 43.99 10.19
CA TRP A 595 9.61 44.45 9.78
C TRP A 595 9.61 45.75 8.97
N SER A 596 10.73 46.48 8.91
CA SER A 596 10.81 47.70 8.09
C SER A 596 11.05 47.38 6.61
N GLY A 597 11.76 46.28 6.33
CA GLY A 597 12.03 45.77 4.99
C GLY A 597 11.05 44.72 4.48
N TYR A 598 10.24 44.14 5.37
CA TYR A 598 9.24 43.13 5.03
C TYR A 598 7.82 43.68 5.16
N GLN A 599 7.05 43.64 4.08
CA GLN A 599 5.64 43.98 4.08
C GLN A 599 4.79 42.70 4.00
N PRO A 600 4.06 42.34 5.07
CA PRO A 600 3.17 41.18 5.05
C PRO A 600 2.13 41.30 3.92
N VAL A 601 1.88 40.18 3.24
CA VAL A 601 0.90 40.14 2.15
C VAL A 601 -0.50 40.14 2.76
N LYS A 602 -1.32 41.11 2.36
CA LYS A 602 -2.74 41.15 2.74
C LYS A 602 -3.54 40.03 2.05
N PRO A 603 -4.32 39.22 2.80
CA PRO A 603 -5.24 38.24 2.22
C PRO A 603 -6.21 38.85 1.21
N LYS A 604 -6.63 38.07 0.20
CA LYS A 604 -7.64 38.53 -0.77
C LYS A 604 -9.02 38.75 -0.15
N PHE A 605 -9.28 38.16 1.02
CA PHE A 605 -10.46 38.43 1.83
C PHE A 605 -10.12 38.36 3.32
N ILE A 606 -10.85 39.12 4.12
CA ILE A 606 -10.81 39.06 5.59
C ILE A 606 -12.12 38.45 6.07
N GLY A 607 -12.01 37.49 6.98
CA GLY A 607 -13.15 36.81 7.59
C GLY A 607 -13.12 35.30 7.38
N ARG A 608 -14.30 34.68 7.51
CA ARG A 608 -14.52 33.24 7.53
C ARG A 608 -15.05 32.72 6.20
N ARG A 609 -14.60 31.54 5.76
CA ARG A 609 -15.13 30.84 4.59
C ARG A 609 -15.28 29.34 4.87
N VAL A 610 -16.46 28.82 4.54
CA VAL A 610 -16.86 27.43 4.74
C VAL A 610 -16.82 26.67 3.42
N PHE A 611 -16.34 25.44 3.46
CA PHE A 611 -16.29 24.49 2.35
C PHE A 611 -17.02 23.21 2.78
N LYS A 612 -18.18 22.94 2.19
CA LYS A 612 -18.98 21.74 2.48
C LYS A 612 -18.96 20.79 1.29
N ASN A 613 -18.88 19.49 1.57
CA ASN A 613 -18.83 18.43 0.57
C ASN A 613 -17.71 18.66 -0.47
N TYR A 614 -16.50 18.93 0.02
CA TYR A 614 -15.32 19.05 -0.84
C TYR A 614 -15.11 17.75 -1.62
N ASP A 615 -14.73 17.86 -2.89
CA ASP A 615 -14.60 16.69 -3.76
C ASP A 615 -13.48 15.78 -3.26
N LEU A 616 -13.83 14.55 -2.89
CA LEU A 616 -12.86 13.55 -2.45
C LEU A 616 -11.89 13.18 -3.57
N SER A 617 -12.29 13.31 -4.84
CA SER A 617 -11.42 13.07 -6.00
C SER A 617 -10.29 14.09 -6.05
N ASP A 618 -10.58 15.36 -5.71
CA ASP A 618 -9.57 16.41 -5.62
C ASP A 618 -8.61 16.13 -4.46
N LEU A 619 -9.14 15.75 -3.29
CA LEU A 619 -8.33 15.43 -2.11
C LEU A 619 -7.44 14.20 -2.32
N ALA A 620 -7.88 13.22 -3.11
CA ALA A 620 -7.10 12.03 -3.39
C ALA A 620 -5.73 12.33 -4.04
N ASN A 621 -5.60 13.48 -4.71
CA ASN A 621 -4.35 13.95 -5.33
C ASN A 621 -3.32 14.49 -4.32
N TYR A 622 -3.75 14.76 -3.08
CA TYR A 622 -2.91 15.32 -2.00
C TYR A 622 -2.57 14.28 -0.92
N ILE A 623 -2.88 12.99 -1.14
CA ILE A 623 -2.62 11.94 -0.16
C ILE A 623 -1.12 11.68 -0.05
N ASP A 624 -0.61 11.75 1.17
CA ASP A 624 0.66 11.14 1.57
C ASP A 624 0.42 9.68 2.00
N TRP A 625 0.91 8.74 1.19
CA TRP A 625 0.81 7.31 1.41
C TRP A 625 1.84 6.76 2.40
N GLY A 626 2.88 7.51 2.77
CA GLY A 626 3.88 7.07 3.74
C GLY A 626 3.23 6.63 5.07
N PRO A 627 2.43 7.48 5.73
CA PRO A 627 1.78 7.10 6.98
C PRO A 627 0.64 6.08 6.80
N PHE A 628 0.11 5.89 5.59
CA PHE A 628 -0.81 4.78 5.31
C PHE A 628 -0.11 3.43 5.52
N PHE A 629 1.11 3.25 4.99
CA PHE A 629 1.88 2.02 5.22
C PHE A 629 2.31 1.85 6.69
N GLN A 630 2.65 2.94 7.38
CA GLN A 630 2.97 2.90 8.81
C GLN A 630 1.78 2.43 9.66
N THR A 631 0.55 2.81 9.29
CA THR A 631 -0.67 2.32 9.95
C THR A 631 -0.80 0.80 9.85
N TRP A 632 -0.29 0.23 8.76
CA TRP A 632 -0.22 -1.20 8.50
C TRP A 632 1.09 -1.85 8.97
N ASP A 633 1.88 -1.17 9.82
CA ASP A 633 3.17 -1.66 10.35
C ASP A 633 4.16 -2.10 9.25
N LEU A 634 4.09 -1.45 8.09
CA LEU A 634 5.02 -1.65 6.99
C LEU A 634 6.02 -0.48 6.96
N ALA A 635 7.26 -0.78 7.35
CA ALA A 635 8.33 0.21 7.42
C ALA A 635 8.95 0.45 6.03
N GLY A 636 9.06 1.71 5.63
CA GLY A 636 9.73 2.13 4.40
C GLY A 636 9.14 3.42 3.83
N PRO A 637 9.93 4.23 3.10
CA PRO A 637 9.42 5.43 2.46
C PRO A 637 8.61 5.07 1.20
N TYR A 638 7.46 5.70 1.00
CA TYR A 638 6.72 5.64 -0.27
C TYR A 638 7.39 6.55 -1.32
N PRO A 639 7.48 6.15 -2.61
CA PRO A 639 7.03 4.89 -3.19
C PRO A 639 8.03 3.73 -3.11
N ALA A 640 9.24 3.95 -2.58
CA ALA A 640 10.29 2.92 -2.56
C ALA A 640 9.90 1.62 -1.83
N ILE A 641 9.04 1.71 -0.80
CA ILE A 641 8.49 0.55 -0.07
C ILE A 641 7.76 -0.45 -0.99
N LEU A 642 7.24 0.01 -2.13
CA LEU A 642 6.59 -0.86 -3.12
C LEU A 642 7.57 -1.80 -3.82
N ASN A 643 8.87 -1.49 -3.82
CA ASN A 643 9.93 -2.28 -4.45
C ASN A 643 10.84 -2.97 -3.42
N ASP A 644 10.48 -2.91 -2.13
CA ASP A 644 11.26 -3.54 -1.07
C ASP A 644 11.29 -5.07 -1.24
N GLU A 645 12.47 -5.67 -1.04
CA GLU A 645 12.68 -7.12 -1.25
C GLU A 645 11.93 -7.99 -0.22
N ILE A 646 11.65 -7.45 0.96
CA ILE A 646 11.03 -8.18 2.08
C ILE A 646 9.55 -7.85 2.17
N VAL A 647 9.21 -6.55 2.20
CA VAL A 647 7.82 -6.10 2.44
C VAL A 647 7.09 -5.70 1.15
N GLY A 648 7.78 -5.60 0.01
CA GLY A 648 7.24 -5.00 -1.21
C GLY A 648 6.01 -5.71 -1.77
N GLU A 649 5.93 -7.04 -1.73
CA GLU A 649 4.73 -7.77 -2.16
C GLU A 649 3.51 -7.39 -1.30
N SER A 650 3.68 -7.36 0.02
CA SER A 650 2.63 -7.00 0.96
C SER A 650 2.24 -5.53 0.85
N ALA A 651 3.22 -4.64 0.63
CA ALA A 651 3.01 -3.23 0.37
C ALA A 651 2.20 -3.02 -0.92
N ARG A 652 2.55 -3.66 -2.04
CA ARG A 652 1.79 -3.58 -3.30
C ARG A 652 0.36 -4.10 -3.14
N ARG A 653 0.15 -5.19 -2.40
CA ARG A 653 -1.18 -5.74 -2.11
C ARG A 653 -2.04 -4.79 -1.28
N VAL A 654 -1.57 -4.33 -0.12
CA VAL A 654 -2.36 -3.43 0.75
C VAL A 654 -2.61 -2.09 0.08
N PHE A 655 -1.66 -1.62 -0.75
CA PHE A 655 -1.84 -0.43 -1.57
C PHE A 655 -2.92 -0.61 -2.62
N SER A 656 -2.93 -1.74 -3.34
CA SER A 656 -3.98 -2.08 -4.31
C SER A 656 -5.37 -2.18 -3.66
N ASP A 657 -5.46 -2.82 -2.49
CA ASP A 657 -6.69 -2.89 -1.71
C ASP A 657 -7.14 -1.48 -1.26
N GLY A 658 -6.20 -0.67 -0.78
CA GLY A 658 -6.43 0.71 -0.39
C GLY A 658 -6.91 1.58 -1.56
N LYS A 659 -6.30 1.46 -2.74
CA LYS A 659 -6.73 2.15 -3.97
C LYS A 659 -8.11 1.68 -4.44
N SER A 660 -8.41 0.39 -4.32
CA SER A 660 -9.73 -0.17 -4.65
C SER A 660 -10.81 0.34 -3.69
N MET A 661 -10.52 0.36 -2.39
CA MET A 661 -11.45 0.94 -1.40
C MET A 661 -11.61 2.44 -1.58
N LEU A 662 -10.52 3.16 -1.89
CA LEU A 662 -10.53 4.58 -2.25
C LEU A 662 -11.46 4.85 -3.43
N ALA A 663 -11.37 4.07 -4.51
CA ALA A 663 -12.27 4.22 -5.65
C ALA A 663 -13.75 4.01 -5.25
N ARG A 664 -14.03 2.96 -4.48
CA ARG A 664 -15.39 2.63 -4.01
C ARG A 664 -15.97 3.70 -3.09
N LEU A 665 -15.16 4.23 -2.16
CA LEU A 665 -15.63 5.22 -1.19
C LEU A 665 -15.88 6.58 -1.87
N ILE A 666 -15.07 6.97 -2.87
CA ILE A 666 -15.28 8.17 -3.67
C ILE A 666 -16.55 8.02 -4.52
N GLN A 667 -16.66 6.93 -5.30
CA GLN A 667 -17.80 6.67 -6.17
C GLN A 667 -19.12 6.56 -5.37
N GLY A 668 -19.05 5.89 -4.22
CA GLY A 668 -20.18 5.68 -3.32
C GLY A 668 -20.46 6.85 -2.37
N ARG A 669 -19.62 7.90 -2.36
CA ARG A 669 -19.71 9.05 -1.43
C ARG A 669 -19.90 8.63 0.02
N TRP A 670 -19.09 7.68 0.49
CA TRP A 670 -19.21 7.13 1.84
C TRP A 670 -18.84 8.13 2.92
N LEU A 671 -17.95 9.07 2.58
CA LEU A 671 -17.44 10.11 3.48
C LEU A 671 -17.84 11.49 2.96
N GLN A 672 -17.98 12.44 3.87
CA GLN A 672 -18.12 13.86 3.55
C GLN A 672 -16.90 14.63 4.07
N ALA A 673 -16.28 15.41 3.19
CA ALA A 673 -15.20 16.31 3.55
C ALA A 673 -15.74 17.73 3.75
N ASN A 674 -15.68 18.25 4.98
CA ASN A 674 -16.04 19.63 5.29
C ASN A 674 -14.87 20.36 5.94
N GLY A 675 -14.73 21.64 5.62
CA GLY A 675 -13.65 22.48 6.10
C GLY A 675 -14.09 23.92 6.30
N VAL A 676 -13.42 24.62 7.19
CA VAL A 676 -13.60 26.05 7.43
C VAL A 676 -12.23 26.68 7.58
N ILE A 677 -12.07 27.87 7.01
CA ILE A 677 -10.90 28.72 7.25
C ILE A 677 -11.36 30.10 7.71
N ALA A 678 -10.48 30.80 8.42
CA ALA A 678 -10.58 32.22 8.63
C ALA A 678 -9.23 32.88 8.36
N LEU A 679 -9.22 33.97 7.62
CA LEU A 679 -8.04 34.82 7.41
C LEU A 679 -8.33 36.16 8.08
N LEU A 680 -7.57 36.49 9.11
CA LEU A 680 -7.87 37.62 9.99
C LEU A 680 -6.64 38.48 10.24
N PRO A 681 -6.81 39.79 10.48
CA PRO A 681 -5.72 40.66 10.91
C PRO A 681 -5.17 40.17 12.24
N ALA A 682 -3.85 40.22 12.40
CA ALA A 682 -3.20 39.81 13.63
C ALA A 682 -1.94 40.63 13.90
N ASN A 683 -1.56 40.72 15.18
CA ASN A 683 -0.30 41.28 15.61
C ASN A 683 0.20 40.58 16.87
N THR A 684 1.53 40.53 17.01
CA THR A 684 2.16 40.03 18.24
C THR A 684 2.10 41.07 19.35
N VAL A 685 1.79 40.63 20.56
CA VAL A 685 1.78 41.41 21.81
C VAL A 685 2.46 40.61 22.92
N ASN A 686 2.88 41.28 24.01
CA ASN A 686 3.51 40.63 25.18
C ASN A 686 4.67 39.67 24.83
N ASP A 687 5.44 40.00 23.78
CA ASP A 687 6.51 39.18 23.16
C ASP A 687 6.10 37.84 22.52
N ASP A 688 5.14 37.10 23.11
CA ASP A 688 4.83 35.71 22.75
C ASP A 688 3.38 35.46 22.34
N ASP A 689 2.49 36.45 22.46
CA ASP A 689 1.07 36.29 22.17
C ASP A 689 0.72 36.84 20.79
N ILE A 690 -0.21 36.20 20.10
CA ILE A 690 -0.76 36.72 18.84
C ILE A 690 -2.21 37.14 19.09
N GLU A 691 -2.47 38.45 19.07
CA GLU A 691 -3.84 38.98 19.02
C GLU A 691 -4.39 38.83 17.59
N ILE A 692 -5.54 38.20 17.47
CA ILE A 692 -6.28 37.98 16.22
C ILE A 692 -7.55 38.81 16.30
N TYR A 693 -7.73 39.73 15.35
CA TYR A 693 -8.81 40.72 15.38
C TYR A 693 -9.99 40.31 14.49
N THR A 694 -11.18 40.83 14.81
CA THR A 694 -12.40 40.56 14.03
C THR A 694 -12.35 41.20 12.63
N ASP A 695 -11.68 42.35 12.51
CA ASP A 695 -11.55 43.09 11.25
C ASP A 695 -10.28 43.99 11.22
N GLU A 696 -10.13 44.74 10.12
CA GLU A 696 -8.98 45.61 9.85
C GLU A 696 -8.88 46.84 10.76
N SER A 697 -9.91 47.15 11.55
CA SER A 697 -9.83 48.21 12.57
C SER A 697 -8.87 47.85 13.69
N ARG A 698 -8.65 46.53 13.92
CA ARG A 698 -7.81 45.98 14.99
C ARG A 698 -8.21 46.48 16.39
N THR A 699 -9.51 46.71 16.59
CA THR A 699 -10.07 47.22 17.85
C THR A 699 -10.67 46.12 18.74
N GLU A 700 -11.32 45.13 18.13
CA GLU A 700 -11.92 43.99 18.82
C GLU A 700 -11.09 42.72 18.56
N VAL A 701 -10.67 42.06 19.65
CA VAL A 701 -9.89 40.82 19.60
C VAL A 701 -10.85 39.64 19.57
N ALA A 702 -10.77 38.83 18.51
CA ALA A 702 -11.53 37.58 18.36
C ALA A 702 -10.93 36.43 19.16
N LEU A 703 -9.60 36.34 19.19
CA LEU A 703 -8.83 35.31 19.87
C LEU A 703 -7.43 35.84 20.19
N THR A 704 -6.86 35.45 21.33
CA THR A 704 -5.43 35.62 21.59
C THR A 704 -4.77 34.25 21.66
N TRP A 705 -3.92 33.93 20.68
CA TRP A 705 -3.15 32.70 20.70
C TRP A 705 -1.89 32.87 21.57
N ARG A 706 -1.88 32.23 22.74
CA ARG A 706 -0.78 32.28 23.72
C ARG A 706 0.28 31.24 23.35
N ASN A 707 1.41 31.70 22.79
CA ASN A 707 2.49 30.78 22.40
C ASN A 707 3.50 30.57 23.53
N LEU A 708 4.28 29.50 23.37
CA LEU A 708 5.42 29.15 24.20
C LEU A 708 6.73 29.41 23.45
N ARG A 709 7.79 29.65 24.21
CA ARG A 709 9.13 29.96 23.74
C ARG A 709 10.13 28.91 24.21
N GLN A 710 11.08 28.57 23.32
CA GLN A 710 12.22 27.72 23.68
C GLN A 710 13.01 28.35 24.84
N GLN A 711 13.29 27.59 25.90
CA GLN A 711 14.08 28.06 27.06
C GLN A 711 15.42 27.36 27.26
N SER A 712 15.80 26.43 26.38
CA SER A 712 17.16 25.87 26.36
C SER A 712 18.19 26.92 25.92
N VAL A 713 19.40 26.91 26.49
CA VAL A 713 20.54 27.67 25.95
C VAL A 713 20.76 27.27 24.49
N ARG A 714 20.74 28.26 23.59
CA ARG A 714 20.85 28.02 22.15
C ARG A 714 22.30 28.01 21.70
N PRO A 715 22.69 27.13 20.76
CA PRO A 715 24.06 27.06 20.29
C PRO A 715 24.43 28.31 19.49
N VAL A 716 25.71 28.66 19.56
CA VAL A 716 26.32 29.67 18.69
C VAL A 716 26.80 28.95 17.43
N VAL A 717 26.31 29.40 16.27
CA VAL A 717 26.71 28.88 14.95
C VAL A 717 27.24 30.07 14.16
N ASP A 718 28.44 29.95 13.60
CA ASP A 718 29.11 31.02 12.85
C ASP A 718 29.20 32.37 13.61
N GLY A 719 29.43 32.29 14.93
CA GLY A 719 29.52 33.46 15.80
C GLY A 719 28.19 34.09 16.20
N VAL A 720 27.06 33.57 15.72
CA VAL A 720 25.71 34.07 16.04
C VAL A 720 24.96 33.06 16.90
N MET A 721 24.45 33.53 18.04
CA MET A 721 23.57 32.72 18.89
C MET A 721 22.26 32.45 18.15
N ARG A 722 21.88 31.18 18.01
CA ARG A 722 20.58 30.83 17.42
C ARG A 722 19.46 31.39 18.31
N PRO A 723 18.32 31.79 17.73
CA PRO A 723 17.23 32.36 18.52
C PRO A 723 16.55 31.31 19.39
N ASN A 724 16.01 31.78 20.51
CA ASN A 724 15.01 31.08 21.32
C ASN A 724 13.65 31.34 20.68
N ARG A 725 13.21 30.46 19.78
CA ARG A 725 12.04 30.72 18.93
C ARG A 725 10.71 30.61 19.68
N SER A 726 9.77 31.46 19.28
CA SER A 726 8.32 31.35 19.50
C SER A 726 7.62 31.51 18.15
N LEU A 727 6.44 30.89 17.95
CA LEU A 727 5.68 31.06 16.72
C LEU A 727 5.22 32.51 16.52
N ALA A 728 5.04 33.25 17.61
CA ALA A 728 4.70 34.69 17.59
C ALA A 728 5.79 35.58 17.01
N ASP A 729 7.04 35.10 16.91
CA ASP A 729 8.14 35.87 16.31
C ASP A 729 7.91 36.14 14.81
N PHE A 730 7.03 35.37 14.17
CA PHE A 730 6.76 35.42 12.73
C PHE A 730 5.48 36.18 12.36
N ILE A 731 4.94 36.97 13.30
CA ILE A 731 3.83 37.91 13.09
C ILE A 731 4.27 39.30 13.57
N ALA A 732 3.93 40.34 12.83
CA ALA A 732 4.41 41.69 13.10
C ALA A 732 3.98 42.17 14.50
N PRO A 733 4.90 42.70 15.33
CA PRO A 733 4.55 43.28 16.62
C PRO A 733 3.59 44.46 16.47
N LYS A 734 2.61 44.57 17.37
CA LYS A 734 1.62 45.68 17.35
C LYS A 734 2.29 47.06 17.37
N GLU A 735 3.38 47.19 18.13
CA GLU A 735 4.16 48.43 18.26
C GLU A 735 4.89 48.84 16.97
N SER A 736 5.12 47.90 16.05
CA SER A 736 5.76 48.21 14.75
C SER A 736 4.85 49.02 13.82
N GLY A 737 3.53 49.04 14.07
CA GLY A 737 2.55 49.66 13.18
C GLY A 737 2.34 48.92 11.85
N VAL A 738 3.00 47.78 11.64
CA VAL A 738 2.86 46.97 10.43
C VAL A 738 1.59 46.10 10.52
N ALA A 739 0.78 46.19 9.47
CA ALA A 739 -0.43 45.38 9.32
C ALA A 739 -0.08 43.96 8.88
N ASP A 740 -0.26 43.00 9.78
CA ASP A 740 -0.03 41.57 9.51
C ASP A 740 -1.32 40.75 9.72
N TYR A 741 -1.28 39.48 9.35
CA TYR A 741 -2.43 38.58 9.25
C TYR A 741 -2.05 37.17 9.67
N ILE A 742 -3.06 36.41 10.09
CA ILE A 742 -2.95 35.00 10.43
C ILE A 742 -4.13 34.25 9.82
N GLY A 743 -3.91 32.98 9.48
CA GLY A 743 -4.98 32.08 9.13
C GLY A 743 -5.29 31.09 10.24
N MET A 744 -6.53 30.59 10.25
CA MET A 744 -6.99 29.47 11.07
C MET A 744 -7.74 28.50 10.17
N PHE A 745 -7.68 27.21 10.46
CA PHE A 745 -8.44 26.20 9.76
C PHE A 745 -8.88 25.05 10.66
N ALA A 746 -10.00 24.44 10.27
CA ALA A 746 -10.44 23.14 10.75
C ALA A 746 -11.04 22.38 9.57
N VAL A 747 -10.57 21.15 9.35
CA VAL A 747 -11.01 20.27 8.26
C VAL A 747 -11.29 18.88 8.81
N THR A 748 -12.29 18.22 8.25
CA THR A 748 -12.59 16.81 8.52
C THR A 748 -12.96 16.09 7.24
N ALA A 749 -12.58 14.83 7.14
CA ALA A 749 -13.07 13.90 6.13
C ALA A 749 -13.73 12.67 6.76
N GLY A 750 -13.95 12.69 8.08
CA GLY A 750 -14.50 11.56 8.83
C GLY A 750 -16.02 11.51 8.92
N LEU A 751 -16.75 12.47 8.36
CA LEU A 751 -18.21 12.49 8.44
C LEU A 751 -18.81 11.32 7.65
N GLY A 752 -19.58 10.46 8.32
CA GLY A 752 -20.16 9.25 7.74
C GLY A 752 -19.33 7.98 7.94
N VAL A 753 -18.12 8.08 8.51
CA VAL A 753 -17.24 6.92 8.73
C VAL A 753 -17.91 5.85 9.60
N ASP A 754 -18.56 6.25 10.69
CA ASP A 754 -19.19 5.34 11.66
C ASP A 754 -20.26 4.43 11.04
N VAL A 755 -20.96 4.93 10.01
CA VAL A 755 -22.04 4.16 9.35
C VAL A 755 -21.45 2.96 8.62
N LYS A 756 -20.37 3.18 7.87
CA LYS A 756 -19.70 2.13 7.10
C LYS A 756 -18.83 1.25 7.97
N GLU A 757 -18.20 1.81 8.99
CA GLU A 757 -17.48 1.03 9.98
C GLU A 757 -18.41 0.02 10.69
N LYS A 758 -19.54 0.47 11.25
CA LYS A 758 -20.51 -0.44 11.90
C LYS A 758 -21.03 -1.52 10.95
N GLN A 759 -21.13 -1.22 9.66
CA GLN A 759 -21.46 -2.23 8.66
C GLN A 759 -20.35 -3.29 8.57
N PHE A 760 -19.08 -2.88 8.42
CA PHE A 760 -17.96 -3.82 8.39
C PHE A 760 -17.79 -4.60 9.69
N GLU A 761 -17.98 -3.98 10.85
CA GLU A 761 -17.95 -4.67 12.15
C GLU A 761 -19.03 -5.75 12.26
N LYS A 762 -20.26 -5.44 11.81
CA LYS A 762 -21.36 -6.39 11.76
C LYS A 762 -21.07 -7.56 10.82
N ASP A 763 -20.40 -7.27 9.71
CA ASP A 763 -19.98 -8.27 8.73
C ASP A 763 -18.68 -9.01 9.14
N HIS A 764 -18.16 -8.74 10.34
CA HIS A 764 -16.91 -9.27 10.88
C HIS A 764 -15.67 -8.99 10.00
N ASP A 765 -15.67 -7.90 9.24
CA ASP A 765 -14.60 -7.49 8.32
C ASP A 765 -13.72 -6.37 8.90
N ASP A 766 -12.94 -6.72 9.94
CA ASP A 766 -12.04 -5.76 10.60
C ASP A 766 -11.03 -5.13 9.63
N TYR A 767 -10.61 -5.89 8.60
CA TYR A 767 -9.69 -5.40 7.57
C TYR A 767 -10.26 -4.19 6.85
N SER A 768 -11.51 -4.28 6.38
CA SER A 768 -12.18 -3.18 5.70
C SER A 768 -12.52 -2.02 6.63
N ALA A 769 -12.85 -2.30 7.90
CA ALA A 769 -13.07 -1.25 8.90
C ALA A 769 -11.80 -0.42 9.15
N ILE A 770 -10.67 -1.09 9.38
CA ILE A 770 -9.36 -0.45 9.57
C ILE A 770 -8.93 0.30 8.31
N MET A 771 -9.10 -0.32 7.12
CA MET A 771 -8.79 0.31 5.83
C MET A 771 -9.59 1.60 5.62
N LEU A 772 -10.90 1.59 5.91
CA LEU A 772 -11.76 2.77 5.80
C LEU A 772 -11.28 3.89 6.72
N LYS A 773 -10.98 3.58 7.99
CA LYS A 773 -10.48 4.56 8.95
C LYS A 773 -9.12 5.13 8.54
N ALA A 774 -8.19 4.28 8.10
CA ALA A 774 -6.89 4.71 7.60
C ALA A 774 -7.03 5.66 6.39
N LEU A 775 -7.93 5.35 5.45
CA LEU A 775 -8.21 6.23 4.30
C LEU A 775 -8.91 7.53 4.71
N ALA A 776 -9.82 7.50 5.70
CA ALA A 776 -10.43 8.71 6.24
C ALA A 776 -9.38 9.65 6.86
N ASP A 777 -8.43 9.12 7.63
CA ASP A 777 -7.29 9.87 8.17
C ASP A 777 -6.42 10.44 7.03
N ARG A 778 -6.15 9.65 5.98
CA ARG A 778 -5.43 10.15 4.79
C ARG A 778 -6.18 11.30 4.11
N PHE A 779 -7.50 11.24 4.00
CA PHE A 779 -8.29 12.34 3.45
C PHE A 779 -8.28 13.59 4.32
N ALA A 780 -8.33 13.46 5.64
CA ALA A 780 -8.27 14.60 6.55
C ALA A 780 -6.93 15.36 6.40
N GLU A 781 -5.81 14.63 6.35
CA GLU A 781 -4.47 15.20 6.11
C GLU A 781 -4.35 15.80 4.69
N ALA A 782 -4.83 15.07 3.68
CA ALA A 782 -4.87 15.57 2.31
C ALA A 782 -5.72 16.85 2.19
N PHE A 783 -6.79 16.97 2.98
CA PHE A 783 -7.61 18.17 3.02
C PHE A 783 -6.88 19.34 3.68
N ALA A 784 -6.12 19.09 4.74
CA ALA A 784 -5.25 20.11 5.33
C ALA A 784 -4.20 20.60 4.33
N GLU A 785 -3.56 19.70 3.59
CA GLU A 785 -2.58 20.07 2.55
C GLU A 785 -3.24 20.83 1.38
N ALA A 786 -4.37 20.33 0.86
CA ALA A 786 -5.10 20.96 -0.23
C ALA A 786 -5.61 22.36 0.16
N MET A 787 -6.14 22.52 1.38
CA MET A 787 -6.57 23.83 1.87
C MET A 787 -5.39 24.76 2.10
N HIS A 788 -4.29 24.27 2.66
CA HIS A 788 -3.09 25.08 2.82
C HIS A 788 -2.58 25.56 1.46
N ALA A 789 -2.42 24.67 0.47
CA ALA A 789 -2.01 25.03 -0.89
C ALA A 789 -2.95 26.08 -1.51
N ARG A 790 -4.27 25.91 -1.36
CA ARG A 790 -5.27 26.87 -1.83
C ARG A 790 -5.20 28.21 -1.09
N VAL A 791 -4.88 28.22 0.21
CA VAL A 791 -4.65 29.43 0.99
C VAL A 791 -3.44 30.19 0.46
N ARG A 792 -2.30 29.52 0.26
CA ARG A 792 -1.08 30.15 -0.26
C ARG A 792 -1.26 30.75 -1.65
N ARG A 793 -1.88 29.98 -2.56
CA ARG A 793 -2.01 30.33 -3.99
C ARG A 793 -3.14 31.33 -4.27
N ASP A 794 -4.30 31.10 -3.66
CA ASP A 794 -5.52 31.81 -4.04
C ASP A 794 -6.11 32.65 -2.91
N LEU A 795 -6.36 32.09 -1.74
CA LEU A 795 -7.21 32.76 -0.74
C LEU A 795 -6.48 33.86 0.04
N TRP A 796 -5.26 33.56 0.52
CA TRP A 796 -4.34 34.56 1.03
C TRP A 796 -3.52 35.15 -0.12
N GLY A 797 -2.98 34.28 -0.99
CA GLY A 797 -2.40 34.68 -2.27
C GLY A 797 -0.97 35.20 -2.21
N TYR A 798 -0.21 34.88 -1.16
CA TYR A 798 1.20 35.26 -1.05
C TYR A 798 2.15 34.40 -1.90
N ALA A 799 1.67 33.29 -2.48
CA ALA A 799 2.43 32.41 -3.37
C ALA A 799 1.62 32.03 -4.62
N ASN A 800 1.08 33.02 -5.33
CA ASN A 800 0.20 32.83 -6.50
C ASN A 800 0.84 32.07 -7.69
N ALA A 801 2.16 32.13 -7.84
CA ALA A 801 2.91 31.45 -8.88
C ALA A 801 3.43 30.05 -8.47
N GLU A 802 3.08 29.58 -7.26
CA GLU A 802 3.50 28.27 -6.76
C GLU A 802 2.92 27.13 -7.63
N ASN A 803 3.80 26.27 -8.14
CA ASN A 803 3.44 25.06 -8.88
C ASN A 803 4.27 23.87 -8.36
N LEU A 804 3.88 23.35 -7.20
CA LEU A 804 4.57 22.25 -6.52
C LEU A 804 3.87 20.91 -6.80
N SER A 805 4.68 19.86 -6.99
CA SER A 805 4.20 18.48 -7.01
C SER A 805 3.75 18.03 -5.60
N ASN A 806 3.03 16.91 -5.50
CA ASN A 806 2.65 16.36 -4.19
C ASN A 806 3.88 16.00 -3.34
N ASP A 807 4.95 15.49 -3.95
CA ASP A 807 6.20 15.18 -3.25
C ASP A 807 6.88 16.45 -2.72
N ASP A 808 6.81 17.56 -3.47
CA ASP A 808 7.31 18.85 -3.00
C ASP A 808 6.46 19.42 -1.86
N LEU A 809 5.14 19.16 -1.86
CA LEU A 809 4.26 19.53 -0.75
C LEU A 809 4.57 18.72 0.52
N ILE A 810 4.76 17.40 0.39
CA ILE A 810 5.16 16.52 1.51
C ILE A 810 6.52 16.92 2.06
N ALA A 811 7.45 17.30 1.18
CA ALA A 811 8.76 17.84 1.57
C ALA A 811 8.73 19.30 2.07
N GLU A 812 7.54 19.90 2.20
CA GLU A 812 7.31 21.25 2.68
C GLU A 812 8.09 22.34 1.92
N LYS A 813 8.28 22.19 0.61
CA LYS A 813 9.03 23.14 -0.24
C LYS A 813 8.24 24.41 -0.61
N TYR A 814 7.38 24.87 0.28
CA TYR A 814 6.57 26.09 0.13
C TYR A 814 6.91 27.11 1.22
N HIS A 815 6.49 28.36 1.02
CA HIS A 815 6.60 29.41 2.03
C HIS A 815 5.45 29.35 3.04
N GLY A 816 5.77 29.63 4.30
CA GLY A 816 4.82 29.59 5.40
C GLY A 816 4.61 28.18 5.95
N ILE A 817 3.95 28.12 7.11
CA ILE A 817 3.70 26.88 7.85
C ILE A 817 2.24 26.81 8.33
N ARG A 818 1.80 25.60 8.68
CA ARG A 818 0.44 25.33 9.18
C ARG A 818 0.41 24.68 10.59
N PRO A 819 0.99 25.33 11.63
CA PRO A 819 1.14 24.73 12.96
C PRO A 819 -0.19 24.32 13.59
N ALA A 820 -0.24 23.08 14.07
CA ALA A 820 -1.41 22.47 14.68
C ALA A 820 -1.22 22.26 16.20
N PRO A 821 -2.14 22.75 17.06
CA PRO A 821 -2.07 22.60 18.51
C PRO A 821 -1.93 21.15 18.98
N GLY A 822 -0.87 20.86 19.73
CA GLY A 822 -0.44 19.52 20.15
C GLY A 822 0.88 19.06 19.53
N TYR A 823 1.29 19.66 18.41
CA TYR A 823 2.60 19.39 17.81
C TYR A 823 3.72 20.08 18.60
N PRO A 824 4.98 19.63 18.47
CA PRO A 824 6.11 20.16 19.24
C PRO A 824 6.33 21.68 19.15
N ALA A 825 5.87 22.34 18.09
CA ALA A 825 5.97 23.79 17.90
C ALA A 825 4.92 24.59 18.69
N CYS A 826 3.77 23.98 18.97
CA CYS A 826 2.67 24.55 19.75
C CYS A 826 2.00 23.42 20.55
N PRO A 827 2.69 22.88 21.57
CA PRO A 827 2.26 21.66 22.26
C PRO A 827 1.00 21.84 23.14
N ASP A 828 0.63 23.08 23.47
CA ASP A 828 -0.61 23.39 24.17
C ASP A 828 -1.84 23.06 23.30
N HIS A 829 -2.77 22.30 23.86
CA HIS A 829 -4.03 21.96 23.20
C HIS A 829 -5.18 22.93 23.52
N LEU A 830 -5.07 23.77 24.57
CA LEU A 830 -6.20 24.56 25.10
C LEU A 830 -6.78 25.53 24.07
N VAL A 831 -5.92 26.13 23.25
CA VAL A 831 -6.31 27.07 22.18
C VAL A 831 -7.34 26.49 21.20
N LYS A 832 -7.45 25.15 21.08
CA LYS A 832 -8.43 24.54 20.16
C LYS A 832 -9.87 24.94 20.49
N ARG A 833 -10.23 25.17 21.76
CA ARG A 833 -11.60 25.56 22.14
C ARG A 833 -11.96 26.90 21.51
N ASP A 834 -11.18 27.93 21.82
CA ASP A 834 -11.44 29.27 21.32
C ASP A 834 -11.28 29.35 19.79
N MET A 835 -10.33 28.59 19.22
CA MET A 835 -10.19 28.47 17.76
C MET A 835 -11.45 27.86 17.12
N PHE A 836 -12.04 26.81 17.71
CA PHE A 836 -13.27 26.19 17.20
C PHE A 836 -14.47 27.13 17.32
N ASP A 837 -14.54 27.95 18.37
CA ASP A 837 -15.59 28.95 18.56
C ASP A 837 -15.49 30.05 17.49
N VAL A 838 -14.29 30.60 17.25
CA VAL A 838 -14.08 31.61 16.19
C VAL A 838 -14.35 31.05 14.80
N LEU A 839 -13.93 29.81 14.53
CA LEU A 839 -14.20 29.13 13.26
C LEU A 839 -15.65 28.66 13.13
N GLN A 840 -16.44 28.65 14.21
CA GLN A 840 -17.76 28.01 14.27
C GLN A 840 -17.72 26.59 13.70
N ALA A 841 -16.77 25.78 14.20
CA ALA A 841 -16.44 24.47 13.65
C ALA A 841 -17.61 23.47 13.74
N THR A 842 -18.57 23.68 14.64
CA THR A 842 -19.80 22.88 14.71
C THR A 842 -20.64 22.95 13.44
N GLU A 843 -20.57 24.05 12.67
CA GLU A 843 -21.30 24.21 11.40
C GLU A 843 -20.80 23.27 10.29
N ILE A 844 -19.55 22.79 10.42
CA ILE A 844 -18.95 21.79 9.52
C ILE A 844 -18.97 20.38 10.10
N GLY A 845 -19.65 20.18 11.24
CA GLY A 845 -19.76 18.88 11.90
C GLY A 845 -18.56 18.52 12.78
N MET A 846 -17.71 19.49 13.12
CA MET A 846 -16.55 19.27 13.99
C MET A 846 -16.79 19.76 15.42
N SER A 847 -16.21 19.07 16.41
CA SER A 847 -16.21 19.47 17.82
C SER A 847 -14.93 19.02 18.53
N VAL A 848 -14.73 19.46 19.77
CA VAL A 848 -13.62 19.00 20.63
C VAL A 848 -14.14 18.35 21.90
N THR A 849 -13.45 17.31 22.37
CA THR A 849 -13.74 16.64 23.65
C THR A 849 -13.27 17.46 24.85
N GLU A 850 -13.57 17.00 26.06
CA GLU A 850 -13.05 17.61 27.29
C GLU A 850 -11.51 17.63 27.33
N SER A 851 -10.87 16.58 26.80
CA SER A 851 -9.41 16.45 26.64
C SER A 851 -8.88 17.05 25.34
N LEU A 852 -9.71 17.79 24.58
CA LEU A 852 -9.32 18.55 23.40
C LEU A 852 -8.91 17.69 22.19
N ALA A 853 -9.37 16.43 22.16
CA ALA A 853 -9.36 15.62 20.93
C ALA A 853 -10.46 16.12 19.99
N MET A 854 -10.26 16.01 18.68
CA MET A 854 -11.23 16.49 17.69
C MET A 854 -12.18 15.35 17.27
N LEU A 855 -13.44 15.69 17.05
CA LEU A 855 -14.46 14.82 16.47
C LEU A 855 -14.93 15.41 15.14
N PRO A 856 -15.07 14.62 14.06
CA PRO A 856 -14.67 13.21 13.92
C PRO A 856 -13.16 12.98 14.12
N ALA A 857 -12.74 11.74 14.38
CA ALA A 857 -11.31 11.42 14.61
C ALA A 857 -10.41 11.80 13.43
N ALA A 858 -10.89 11.56 12.20
CA ALA A 858 -10.24 12.00 10.97
C ALA A 858 -10.44 13.51 10.74
N SER A 859 -9.73 14.32 11.52
CA SER A 859 -9.79 15.78 11.51
C SER A 859 -8.43 16.43 11.75
N VAL A 860 -8.22 17.60 11.15
CA VAL A 860 -7.02 18.43 11.35
C VAL A 860 -7.46 19.87 11.59
N SER A 861 -6.82 20.55 12.54
CA SER A 861 -7.03 21.98 12.78
C SER A 861 -5.74 22.65 13.19
N GLY A 862 -5.58 23.92 12.82
CA GLY A 862 -4.40 24.70 13.17
C GLY A 862 -4.46 26.12 12.63
N PHE A 863 -3.29 26.74 12.61
CA PHE A 863 -3.08 28.10 12.15
C PHE A 863 -2.31 28.11 10.83
N TYR A 864 -2.31 29.23 10.11
CA TYR A 864 -1.44 29.49 8.97
C TYR A 864 -0.57 30.71 9.27
N LEU A 865 0.74 30.57 9.12
CA LEU A 865 1.71 31.67 9.21
C LEU A 865 2.37 31.86 7.84
N ALA A 866 2.28 33.05 7.28
CA ALA A 866 2.74 33.33 5.92
C ALA A 866 4.21 33.78 5.83
N HIS A 867 4.82 34.17 6.95
CA HIS A 867 6.19 34.69 6.95
C HIS A 867 7.17 33.67 6.37
N PRO A 868 8.05 34.06 5.41
CA PRO A 868 8.91 33.10 4.70
C PRO A 868 9.92 32.37 5.60
N ASP A 869 10.36 33.00 6.69
CA ASP A 869 11.28 32.38 7.66
C ASP A 869 10.60 31.55 8.75
N SER A 870 9.26 31.46 8.74
CA SER A 870 8.54 30.62 9.68
C SER A 870 8.88 29.14 9.45
N THR A 871 9.18 28.42 10.53
CA THR A 871 9.62 27.02 10.48
C THR A 871 9.07 26.24 11.66
N TYR A 872 8.87 24.93 11.50
CA TYR A 872 8.59 24.06 12.63
C TYR A 872 9.83 23.89 13.52
N PHE A 873 9.63 23.94 14.83
CA PHE A 873 10.66 23.68 15.84
C PHE A 873 10.02 22.98 17.04
N SER A 874 10.81 22.37 17.92
CA SER A 874 10.33 21.87 19.21
C SER A 874 10.53 22.93 20.27
N VAL A 875 9.48 23.28 21.02
CA VAL A 875 9.56 24.17 22.20
C VAL A 875 10.54 23.59 23.23
N GLY A 876 10.53 22.27 23.40
CA GLY A 876 11.39 21.57 24.37
C GLY A 876 10.93 21.78 25.81
N LYS A 877 11.85 21.59 26.78
CA LYS A 877 11.56 21.84 28.19
C LYS A 877 11.45 23.34 28.49
N ILE A 878 10.53 23.67 29.39
CA ILE A 878 10.29 25.05 29.84
C ILE A 878 10.53 25.16 31.35
N GLY A 879 10.98 26.32 31.80
CA GLY A 879 11.17 26.68 33.20
C GLY A 879 9.87 27.09 33.88
N GLN A 880 9.90 27.08 35.22
CA GLN A 880 8.76 27.41 36.05
C GLN A 880 8.24 28.84 35.82
N ASP A 881 9.14 29.77 35.50
CA ASP A 881 8.82 31.16 35.19
C ASP A 881 7.90 31.28 33.97
N GLN A 882 8.13 30.48 32.92
CA GLN A 882 7.27 30.44 31.75
C GLN A 882 5.93 29.75 32.01
N VAL A 883 5.90 28.72 32.86
CA VAL A 883 4.64 28.08 33.29
C VAL A 883 3.76 29.06 34.05
N GLU A 884 4.35 29.84 34.95
CA GLU A 884 3.63 30.84 35.74
C GLU A 884 3.14 32.01 34.88
N ASP A 885 3.98 32.50 33.95
CA ASP A 885 3.61 33.51 32.96
C ASP A 885 2.48 33.01 32.04
N PHE A 886 2.54 31.76 31.58
CA PHE A 886 1.48 31.15 30.78
C PHE A 886 0.17 31.01 31.57
N ALA A 887 0.23 30.55 32.83
CA ALA A 887 -0.93 30.44 33.71
C ALA A 887 -1.62 31.81 33.90
N GLN A 888 -0.83 32.87 34.12
CA GLN A 888 -1.35 34.24 34.23
C GLN A 888 -2.00 34.71 32.93
N ARG A 889 -1.32 34.53 31.78
CA ARG A 889 -1.85 34.92 30.45
C ARG A 889 -3.14 34.19 30.08
N MET A 890 -3.25 32.92 30.45
CA MET A 890 -4.42 32.07 30.20
C MET A 890 -5.50 32.20 31.29
N SER A 891 -5.25 32.94 32.37
CA SER A 891 -6.12 33.00 33.56
C SER A 891 -6.42 31.63 34.18
N LEU A 892 -5.41 30.76 34.20
CA LEU A 892 -5.48 29.41 34.78
C LEU A 892 -4.83 29.36 36.17
N SER A 893 -5.22 28.37 36.95
CA SER A 893 -4.43 28.01 38.13
C SER A 893 -3.07 27.45 37.70
N LYS A 894 -2.06 27.58 38.56
CA LYS A 894 -0.73 26.99 38.31
C LYS A 894 -0.82 25.48 38.05
N ALA A 895 -1.66 24.77 38.81
CA ALA A 895 -1.85 23.33 38.65
C ALA A 895 -2.49 22.97 37.30
N ASP A 896 -3.45 23.76 36.80
CA ASP A 896 -4.06 23.51 35.49
C ASP A 896 -3.10 23.80 34.34
N ALA A 897 -2.25 24.83 34.48
CA ALA A 897 -1.18 25.10 33.52
C ALA A 897 -0.10 24.00 33.51
N GLU A 898 0.30 23.52 34.68
CA GLU A 898 1.26 22.41 34.80
C GLU A 898 0.70 21.12 34.20
N ARG A 899 -0.61 20.87 34.37
CA ARG A 899 -1.33 19.77 33.73
C ARG A 899 -1.32 19.91 32.21
N ALA A 900 -1.74 21.06 31.69
CA ALA A 900 -1.81 21.31 30.25
C ALA A 900 -0.43 21.21 29.56
N LEU A 901 0.65 21.54 30.28
CA LEU A 901 2.02 21.56 29.76
C LEU A 901 2.89 20.43 30.29
N ALA A 902 2.32 19.41 30.94
CA ALA A 902 3.06 18.32 31.61
C ALA A 902 4.17 17.66 30.76
N PRO A 903 4.03 17.46 29.43
CA PRO A 903 5.11 16.92 28.59
C PRO A 903 6.39 17.80 28.58
N LEU A 904 6.25 19.10 28.81
CA LEU A 904 7.33 20.09 28.73
C LEU A 904 8.03 20.35 30.07
N LEU A 905 7.58 19.72 31.17
CA LEU A 905 8.10 19.94 32.53
C LEU A 905 9.17 18.93 32.94
#